data_AF-A0A5D3B1Z7-F1
#
_entry.id   AF-A0A5D3B1Z7-F1
#
_cell.length_a   1.000
_cell.length_b   1.000
_cell.length_c   1.000
_cell.angle_alpha   90.00
_cell.angle_beta   90.00
_cell.angle_gamma   90.00
#
_symmetry.space_group_name_H-M   'P 1'
#
loop_
_entity.id
_entity.type
_entity.pdbx_description
1 polymer ?
#
loop_
_entity_poly.entity_id
_entity_poly.type
_entity_poly.pdbx_seq_one_letter_code
_entity_poly.pdbx_strand_id
1 'polypeptide(L)'
;MAQEQGQNPLQVLFMGTGTSSGLPLTPCLTLSAPYPRKWSDLVPILQDRPAPQSTSTASITSSSANSVFPGSYDPEGPWPKNIPCACCRSSVDPDVPEGWKNKRGNTSVVLRKKNAEGVWKNVLVDVGKTFREQAMRMFPKWGVKTVDAVLLTHGHADAYFGLDDLREWCERQGKAIPVYLNRETFGKVEEAFPYMVDKTKVSGGGDVPKLIWKIIEDEGEFEVEGIDVKVLPVHHGIYFNSVLPPTNTETAHDPPVKSEPLPLICLAFEFDESVIYMSDVSNIPEGTWKRMLEHPRSAKRHTLLPTPAETPNGGVTPRGAPPKSQSLSDLTNLSISPRGPSHLAAKDQHALPVLIIDALWPTRPHASHFSLAQALAASLRLKAANTYVIGSTHPTSHFMWEEVCRSLQDPDGRDYEVREHPDMAQAEWIVRRVWDRVFGEGGDAEGLGERWREEGGRVRPGYDGLVLEVLTCATVEKITLDPQEGGSTRMRGGIPAITLPAGYLGSSFMGACLVACGFDTNASKVACLILAFIWILTLWWAKSSWVAWATIALMVGLVLVCWLVADSVALRFLILFIGTMSCFYAIWDIIDDTLARKVNTSDASEFAKMIGCCGSRFWGAYWLLVACCFFAAGVLVGIAAFKDDWDTQASKARNFLGGTP
;
A
#
# COMPACT_ATOMS: atom_id res chain seq x y z
N MET A 1 -21.32 7.83 26.05
CA MET A 1 -19.94 7.55 25.58
C MET A 1 -20.02 7.34 24.08
N ALA A 2 -19.88 8.42 23.31
CA ALA A 2 -19.85 8.37 21.85
C ALA A 2 -18.40 8.12 21.44
N GLN A 3 -18.16 7.01 20.76
CA GLN A 3 -16.84 6.61 20.27
C GLN A 3 -16.46 7.55 19.12
N GLU A 4 -15.28 8.17 19.20
CA GLU A 4 -14.70 9.00 18.14
C GLU A 4 -14.78 8.28 16.79
N GLN A 5 -15.57 8.80 15.86
CA GLN A 5 -15.54 8.39 14.45
C GLN A 5 -14.31 9.04 13.76
N GLY A 6 -13.12 8.63 14.19
CA GLY A 6 -11.92 8.74 13.36
C GLY A 6 -12.06 7.79 12.17
N GLN A 7 -11.46 8.13 11.02
CA GLN A 7 -11.43 7.22 9.88
C GLN A 7 -10.98 5.82 10.31
N ASN A 8 -11.69 4.80 9.82
CA ASN A 8 -11.29 3.43 10.06
C ASN A 8 -10.17 3.09 9.06
N PRO A 9 -8.92 2.89 9.51
CA PRO A 9 -7.80 2.64 8.61
C PRO A 9 -8.05 1.39 7.76
N LEU A 10 -7.57 1.40 6.52
CA LEU A 10 -7.54 0.18 5.71
C LEU A 10 -6.55 -0.78 6.38
N GLN A 11 -7.04 -1.95 6.76
CA GLN A 11 -6.19 -3.01 7.29
C GLN A 11 -5.92 -4.06 6.20
N VAL A 12 -4.68 -4.53 6.12
CA VAL A 12 -4.26 -5.65 5.27
C VAL A 12 -3.80 -6.79 6.17
N LEU A 13 -4.47 -7.93 6.09
CA LEU A 13 -4.18 -9.12 6.89
C LEU A 13 -3.57 -10.20 5.99
N PHE A 14 -2.36 -10.66 6.27
CA PHE A 14 -1.62 -11.60 5.44
C PHE A 14 -2.04 -13.04 5.77
N MET A 15 -2.83 -13.65 4.87
CA MET A 15 -3.32 -15.01 5.01
C MET A 15 -2.27 -16.04 4.59
N GLY A 16 -1.51 -15.75 3.54
CA GLY A 16 -0.42 -16.59 3.10
C GLY A 16 0.62 -15.80 2.33
N THR A 17 1.89 -16.19 2.48
CA THR A 17 3.04 -15.53 1.82
C THR A 17 3.97 -16.49 1.08
N GLY A 18 3.55 -17.75 0.94
CA GLY A 18 4.31 -18.80 0.27
C GLY A 18 4.06 -18.83 -1.24
N THR A 19 4.48 -19.93 -1.87
CA THR A 19 4.33 -20.16 -3.31
C THR A 19 3.06 -20.95 -3.63
N SER A 20 2.89 -21.31 -4.90
CA SER A 20 1.82 -22.20 -5.36
C SER A 20 1.70 -23.51 -4.59
N SER A 21 2.79 -24.03 -4.02
CA SER A 21 2.72 -25.24 -3.19
C SER A 21 2.10 -25.04 -1.80
N GLY A 22 2.20 -23.84 -1.22
CA GLY A 22 2.13 -23.67 0.24
C GLY A 22 3.33 -24.37 0.92
N LEU A 23 3.99 -23.71 1.86
CA LEU A 23 5.04 -24.31 2.70
C LEU A 23 4.39 -24.87 3.97
N PRO A 24 4.54 -26.18 4.26
CA PRO A 24 5.83 -26.87 4.29
C PRO A 24 5.86 -28.11 3.40
N LEU A 25 6.79 -28.15 2.44
CA LEU A 25 6.92 -29.30 1.55
C LEU A 25 7.35 -30.53 2.35
N THR A 26 6.39 -31.40 2.63
CA THR A 26 6.55 -32.73 3.25
C THR A 26 7.78 -33.49 2.73
N PRO A 27 8.12 -33.46 1.41
CA PRO A 27 9.33 -34.10 0.92
C PRO A 27 10.63 -33.65 1.61
N CYS A 28 10.79 -32.38 1.99
CA CYS A 28 12.00 -31.94 2.71
C CYS A 28 12.07 -32.45 4.15
N LEU A 29 10.92 -32.70 4.77
CA LEU A 29 10.84 -33.24 6.12
C LEU A 29 10.98 -34.77 6.12
N THR A 30 10.50 -35.45 5.08
CA THR A 30 10.48 -36.92 5.02
C THR A 30 11.66 -37.53 4.26
N LEU A 31 12.19 -36.84 3.24
CA LEU A 31 13.32 -37.27 2.41
C LEU A 31 14.57 -36.44 2.75
N SER A 32 15.15 -36.71 3.92
CA SER A 32 16.29 -35.99 4.49
C SER A 32 17.60 -36.09 3.68
N ALA A 33 17.71 -37.00 2.69
CA ALA A 33 18.88 -37.08 1.83
C ALA A 33 18.66 -37.77 0.46
N PRO A 34 19.43 -37.35 -0.58
CA PRO A 34 20.11 -36.07 -0.74
C PRO A 34 19.20 -35.01 -1.36
N TYR A 35 19.41 -33.75 -0.95
CA TYR A 35 18.76 -32.59 -1.55
C TYR A 35 19.10 -32.50 -3.06
N PRO A 36 18.15 -32.18 -3.96
CA PRO A 36 18.42 -32.16 -5.39
C PRO A 36 19.54 -31.18 -5.76
N ARG A 37 20.48 -31.59 -6.65
CA ARG A 37 21.60 -30.74 -7.12
C ARG A 37 21.16 -29.38 -7.65
N LYS A 38 19.96 -29.26 -8.26
CA LYS A 38 19.40 -27.97 -8.73
C LYS A 38 19.22 -26.91 -7.63
N TRP A 39 19.33 -27.30 -6.37
CA TRP A 39 19.19 -26.45 -5.20
C TRP A 39 20.47 -26.31 -4.38
N SER A 40 21.59 -26.94 -4.80
CA SER A 40 22.87 -26.89 -4.06
C SER A 40 23.37 -25.46 -3.89
N ASP A 41 23.04 -24.59 -4.83
CA ASP A 41 23.48 -23.20 -4.86
C ASP A 41 22.78 -22.32 -3.82
N LEU A 42 21.88 -22.86 -3.00
CA LEU A 42 21.13 -22.14 -1.96
C LEU A 42 21.30 -22.76 -0.57
N VAL A 43 22.00 -23.89 -0.46
CA VAL A 43 22.22 -24.62 0.79
C VAL A 43 23.71 -24.99 0.89
N PRO A 44 24.59 -24.02 1.21
CA PRO A 44 26.04 -24.22 1.21
C PRO A 44 26.52 -25.27 2.21
N ILE A 45 25.79 -25.51 3.30
CA ILE A 45 26.10 -26.56 4.30
C ILE A 45 26.15 -27.97 3.68
N LEU A 46 25.55 -28.17 2.50
CA LEU A 46 25.66 -29.43 1.74
C LEU A 46 26.93 -29.55 0.89
N GLN A 47 27.69 -28.47 0.69
CA GLN A 47 28.89 -28.44 -0.17
C GLN A 47 30.19 -28.72 0.60
N ASP A 48 30.21 -28.65 1.94
CA ASP A 48 31.40 -28.87 2.77
C ASP A 48 31.77 -30.35 3.01
N ARG A 49 31.28 -31.29 2.17
CA ARG A 49 31.75 -32.68 2.21
C ARG A 49 32.92 -32.86 1.24
N PRO A 50 34.15 -33.14 1.72
CA PRO A 50 35.17 -33.67 0.83
C PRO A 50 34.65 -34.98 0.23
N ALA A 51 34.80 -35.13 -1.09
CA ALA A 51 34.46 -36.36 -1.79
C ALA A 51 35.13 -37.56 -1.08
N PRO A 52 34.45 -38.71 -0.90
CA PRO A 52 35.07 -39.86 -0.27
C PRO A 52 36.26 -40.31 -1.11
N GLN A 53 37.47 -40.06 -0.60
CA GLN A 53 38.68 -40.66 -1.15
C GLN A 53 38.62 -42.15 -0.79
N SER A 54 38.51 -42.98 -1.82
CA SER A 54 38.70 -44.41 -1.69
C SER A 54 40.14 -44.68 -1.27
N THR A 55 40.41 -45.02 -0.01
CA THR A 55 41.38 -46.07 0.39
C THR A 55 41.55 -46.22 1.91
N SER A 56 41.65 -47.49 2.31
CA SER A 56 42.21 -48.09 3.54
C SER A 56 41.63 -47.74 4.93
N THR A 57 40.96 -48.76 5.48
CA THR A 57 41.17 -49.35 6.81
C THR A 57 42.00 -48.55 7.82
N ALA A 58 41.34 -47.90 8.78
CA ALA A 58 41.89 -47.63 10.11
C ALA A 58 40.77 -47.50 11.15
N SER A 59 41.05 -48.04 12.33
CA SER A 59 40.21 -48.24 13.51
C SER A 59 39.54 -46.97 14.05
N ILE A 60 38.27 -47.10 14.42
CA ILE A 60 37.47 -46.08 15.10
C ILE A 60 37.93 -46.00 16.57
N THR A 61 38.60 -44.92 16.93
CA THR A 61 38.68 -44.44 18.32
C THR A 61 37.87 -43.16 18.46
N SER A 62 37.18 -43.07 19.60
CA SER A 62 36.21 -42.06 19.98
C SER A 62 36.79 -40.64 20.07
N SER A 63 36.16 -39.69 19.37
CA SER A 63 35.76 -38.34 19.85
C SER A 63 35.70 -37.32 18.70
N SER A 64 34.56 -37.19 18.02
CA SER A 64 34.11 -35.92 17.42
C SER A 64 32.62 -36.00 17.07
N ALA A 65 31.85 -35.06 17.61
CA ALA A 65 30.40 -35.11 17.69
C ALA A 65 29.67 -34.62 16.41
N ASN A 66 30.10 -35.01 15.20
CA ASN A 66 29.51 -34.48 13.95
C ASN A 66 29.17 -35.52 12.86
N SER A 67 29.06 -36.82 13.17
CA SER A 67 28.56 -37.81 12.20
C SER A 67 27.08 -38.12 12.41
N VAL A 68 26.18 -37.37 11.76
CA VAL A 68 24.75 -37.70 11.74
C VAL A 68 24.42 -38.61 10.55
N PHE A 69 23.81 -39.75 10.88
CA PHE A 69 23.42 -40.89 10.03
C PHE A 69 22.45 -40.53 8.87
N PRO A 70 22.39 -41.36 7.80
CA PRO A 70 21.31 -41.33 6.83
C PRO A 70 20.05 -41.93 7.47
N GLY A 71 18.99 -41.15 7.64
CA GLY A 71 17.76 -41.62 8.28
C GLY A 71 16.57 -40.74 7.96
N SER A 72 15.43 -41.37 7.67
CA SER A 72 14.10 -40.76 7.58
C SER A 72 13.71 -40.11 8.91
N TYR A 73 12.89 -39.05 8.86
CA TYR A 73 12.35 -38.40 10.05
C TYR A 73 11.49 -39.39 10.88
N ASP A 74 11.80 -39.48 12.17
CA ASP A 74 10.99 -40.17 13.19
C ASP A 74 10.12 -39.12 13.90
N PRO A 75 8.77 -39.15 13.74
CA PRO A 75 7.87 -38.17 14.35
C PRO A 75 7.85 -38.23 15.89
N GLU A 76 8.27 -39.35 16.49
CA GLU A 76 8.32 -39.54 17.94
C GLU A 76 9.76 -39.39 18.50
N GLY A 77 10.74 -39.13 17.63
CA GLY A 77 12.15 -38.97 17.96
C GLY A 77 12.61 -37.52 18.16
N PRO A 78 13.85 -37.29 18.62
CA PRO A 78 14.42 -35.93 18.70
C PRO A 78 14.53 -35.31 17.30
N TRP A 79 14.31 -33.98 17.19
CA TRP A 79 14.25 -33.30 15.89
C TRP A 79 15.48 -33.60 15.02
N PRO A 80 15.27 -34.03 13.76
CA PRO A 80 16.36 -34.39 12.86
C PRO A 80 17.25 -33.18 12.56
N LYS A 81 18.49 -33.22 13.07
CA LYS A 81 19.57 -32.30 12.68
C LYS A 81 19.98 -32.43 11.20
N ASN A 82 19.47 -33.44 10.49
CA ASN A 82 19.78 -33.74 9.09
C ASN A 82 18.72 -33.25 8.08
N ILE A 83 17.75 -32.41 8.46
CA ILE A 83 16.88 -31.74 7.47
C ILE A 83 17.73 -30.73 6.68
N PRO A 84 17.83 -30.85 5.34
CA PRO A 84 18.76 -30.06 4.54
C PRO A 84 18.36 -28.58 4.42
N CYS A 85 17.07 -28.24 4.56
CA CYS A 85 16.56 -26.90 4.30
C CYS A 85 16.16 -26.17 5.59
N ALA A 86 16.74 -24.97 5.79
CA ALA A 86 16.52 -24.13 6.97
C ALA A 86 15.03 -23.79 7.23
N CYS A 87 14.28 -23.39 6.20
CA CYS A 87 12.86 -23.05 6.33
C CYS A 87 12.01 -24.25 6.73
N CYS A 88 12.22 -25.41 6.10
CA CYS A 88 11.44 -26.61 6.40
C CYS A 88 11.74 -27.11 7.82
N ARG A 89 13.02 -27.17 8.22
CA ARG A 89 13.43 -27.51 9.58
C ARG A 89 12.79 -26.57 10.61
N SER A 90 13.00 -25.27 10.46
CA SER A 90 12.47 -24.25 11.40
C SER A 90 10.94 -24.18 11.40
N SER A 91 10.26 -24.61 10.34
CA SER A 91 8.78 -24.64 10.34
C SER A 91 8.19 -25.64 11.33
N VAL A 92 8.95 -26.67 11.72
CA VAL A 92 8.49 -27.74 12.62
C VAL A 92 9.25 -27.79 13.94
N ASP A 93 10.48 -27.26 13.97
CA ASP A 93 11.34 -27.19 15.16
C ASP A 93 10.87 -26.06 16.11
N PRO A 94 10.35 -26.39 17.31
CA PRO A 94 9.84 -25.40 18.26
C PRO A 94 10.95 -24.56 18.92
N ASP A 95 12.21 -25.01 18.84
CA ASP A 95 13.35 -24.33 19.45
C ASP A 95 13.89 -23.21 18.55
N VAL A 96 13.42 -23.12 17.31
CA VAL A 96 13.81 -22.03 16.39
C VAL A 96 12.91 -20.82 16.62
N PRO A 97 13.47 -19.68 17.09
CA PRO A 97 12.74 -18.42 17.16
C PRO A 97 12.08 -18.11 15.81
N GLU A 98 10.86 -17.57 15.84
CA GLU A 98 10.09 -17.21 14.63
C GLU A 98 9.89 -18.34 13.58
N GLY A 99 10.28 -19.58 13.85
CA GLY A 99 10.17 -20.71 12.94
C GLY A 99 8.73 -20.96 12.49
N TRP A 100 7.75 -20.61 13.33
CA TRP A 100 6.33 -20.65 12.99
C TRP A 100 5.93 -19.78 11.79
N LYS A 101 6.71 -18.76 11.44
CA LYS A 101 6.52 -17.91 10.23
C LYS A 101 6.96 -18.61 8.94
N ASN A 102 7.65 -19.75 9.03
CA ASN A 102 8.03 -20.58 7.90
C ASN A 102 6.95 -21.59 7.47
N LYS A 103 5.84 -21.68 8.22
CA LYS A 103 4.58 -22.29 7.78
C LYS A 103 3.82 -21.27 6.95
N ARG A 104 4.00 -21.29 5.62
CA ARG A 104 3.50 -20.27 4.69
C ARG A 104 2.37 -20.83 3.80
N GLY A 105 1.18 -20.24 3.83
CA GLY A 105 0.08 -20.58 2.93
C GLY A 105 0.34 -20.12 1.50
N ASN A 106 -0.59 -20.44 0.60
CA ASN A 106 -0.65 -19.81 -0.72
C ASN A 106 -0.87 -18.31 -0.55
N THR A 107 -0.29 -17.52 -1.45
CA THR A 107 -0.38 -16.07 -1.41
C THR A 107 -1.83 -15.61 -1.32
N SER A 108 -2.16 -14.87 -0.27
CA SER A 108 -3.51 -14.35 -0.06
C SER A 108 -3.50 -13.27 1.02
N VAL A 109 -4.38 -12.30 0.90
CA VAL A 109 -4.58 -11.23 1.89
C VAL A 109 -6.06 -10.96 2.12
N VAL A 110 -6.43 -10.50 3.31
CA VAL A 110 -7.75 -9.91 3.58
C VAL A 110 -7.59 -8.41 3.77
N LEU A 111 -8.26 -7.65 2.91
CA LEU A 111 -8.43 -6.22 3.06
C LEU A 111 -9.67 -5.98 3.89
N ARG A 112 -9.58 -5.16 4.93
CA ARG A 112 -10.76 -4.82 5.73
C ARG A 112 -10.82 -3.37 6.13
N LYS A 113 -12.04 -2.86 6.15
CA LYS A 113 -12.38 -1.49 6.53
C LYS A 113 -13.71 -1.52 7.27
N LYS A 114 -13.88 -0.67 8.28
CA LYS A 114 -15.18 -0.56 8.93
C LYS A 114 -16.06 0.40 8.12
N ASN A 115 -17.32 0.03 7.94
CA ASN A 115 -18.35 0.89 7.36
C ASN A 115 -18.77 2.01 8.34
N ALA A 116 -19.76 2.83 7.93
CA ALA A 116 -20.28 3.94 8.74
C ALA A 116 -20.87 3.47 10.09
N GLU A 117 -21.38 2.24 10.15
CA GLU A 117 -21.92 1.60 11.34
C GLU A 117 -20.84 0.98 12.24
N GLY A 118 -19.55 1.09 11.87
CA GLY A 118 -18.43 0.55 12.63
C GLY A 118 -18.22 -0.97 12.48
N VAL A 119 -18.94 -1.60 11.54
CA VAL A 119 -18.84 -3.04 11.23
C VAL A 119 -17.74 -3.27 10.20
N TRP A 120 -16.87 -4.24 10.48
CA TRP A 120 -15.81 -4.64 9.56
C TRP A 120 -16.37 -5.31 8.32
N LYS A 121 -15.90 -4.84 7.17
CA LYS A 121 -16.08 -5.45 5.86
C LYS A 121 -14.79 -6.10 5.42
N ASN A 122 -14.85 -7.38 5.05
CA ASN A 122 -13.66 -8.19 4.75
C ASN A 122 -13.68 -8.64 3.28
N VAL A 123 -12.72 -8.15 2.51
CA VAL A 123 -12.50 -8.46 1.10
C VAL A 123 -11.27 -9.36 1.00
N LEU A 124 -11.46 -10.60 0.57
CA LEU A 124 -10.40 -11.60 0.45
C LEU A 124 -9.79 -11.53 -0.96
N VAL A 125 -8.46 -11.50 -1.06
CA VAL A 125 -7.74 -11.66 -2.33
C VAL A 125 -7.18 -13.06 -2.37
N ASP A 126 -7.59 -13.81 -3.39
CA ASP A 126 -7.34 -15.22 -3.62
C ASP A 126 -7.85 -16.17 -2.53
N VAL A 127 -8.33 -17.33 -2.97
CA VAL A 127 -8.86 -18.43 -2.15
C VAL A 127 -8.17 -19.72 -2.58
N GLY A 128 -6.86 -19.80 -2.30
CA GLY A 128 -6.05 -20.97 -2.64
C GLY A 128 -6.39 -22.23 -1.86
N LYS A 129 -5.78 -23.35 -2.23
CA LYS A 129 -5.95 -24.66 -1.55
C LYS A 129 -5.61 -24.67 -0.05
N THR A 130 -4.86 -23.69 0.44
CA THR A 130 -4.51 -23.55 1.87
C THR A 130 -5.47 -22.63 2.63
N PHE A 131 -6.51 -22.07 1.96
CA PHE A 131 -7.45 -21.12 2.56
C PHE A 131 -8.08 -21.64 3.85
N ARG A 132 -8.63 -22.87 3.85
CA ARG A 132 -9.27 -23.44 5.05
C ARG A 132 -8.34 -23.47 6.26
N GLU A 133 -7.11 -23.94 6.07
CA GLU A 133 -6.11 -24.02 7.13
C GLU A 133 -5.74 -22.62 7.64
N GLN A 134 -5.50 -21.68 6.72
CA GLN A 134 -5.11 -20.31 7.06
C GLN A 134 -6.24 -19.53 7.73
N ALA A 135 -7.47 -19.68 7.25
CA ALA A 135 -8.65 -19.08 7.85
C ALA A 135 -8.85 -19.59 9.27
N MET A 136 -8.74 -20.90 9.50
CA MET A 136 -8.80 -21.49 10.83
C MET A 136 -7.70 -20.95 11.75
N ARG A 137 -6.48 -20.76 11.23
CA ARG A 137 -5.32 -20.30 12.02
C ARG A 137 -5.38 -18.81 12.35
N MET A 138 -5.90 -17.98 11.44
CA MET A 138 -5.75 -16.51 11.50
C MET A 138 -7.06 -15.76 11.78
N PHE A 139 -8.19 -16.16 11.21
CA PHE A 139 -9.45 -15.41 11.36
C PHE A 139 -9.91 -15.29 12.81
N PRO A 140 -9.82 -16.33 13.67
CA PRO A 140 -10.15 -16.19 15.09
C PRO A 140 -9.28 -15.15 15.81
N LYS A 141 -7.99 -15.07 15.46
CA LYS A 141 -7.04 -14.12 16.07
C LYS A 141 -7.35 -12.68 15.68
N TRP A 142 -7.75 -12.46 14.43
CA TRP A 142 -8.08 -11.14 13.90
C TRP A 142 -9.55 -10.73 14.12
N GLY A 143 -10.38 -11.64 14.65
CA GLY A 143 -11.81 -11.41 14.79
C GLY A 143 -12.54 -11.25 13.44
N VAL A 144 -12.04 -11.88 12.38
CA VAL A 144 -12.71 -11.93 11.08
C VAL A 144 -13.86 -12.94 11.18
N LYS A 145 -15.08 -12.45 10.98
CA LYS A 145 -16.33 -13.24 11.12
C LYS A 145 -17.10 -13.38 9.82
N THR A 146 -16.71 -12.62 8.81
CA THR A 146 -17.39 -12.55 7.51
C THR A 146 -16.38 -12.57 6.39
N VAL A 147 -16.80 -13.06 5.23
CA VAL A 147 -16.14 -12.86 3.95
C VAL A 147 -17.17 -12.16 3.07
N ASP A 148 -17.01 -10.86 2.89
CA ASP A 148 -18.00 -10.00 2.25
C ASP A 148 -17.82 -9.96 0.72
N ALA A 149 -16.59 -10.16 0.23
CA ALA A 149 -16.25 -10.29 -1.19
C ALA A 149 -14.94 -11.06 -1.39
N VAL A 150 -14.73 -11.58 -2.59
CA VAL A 150 -13.50 -12.23 -3.04
C VAL A 150 -13.02 -11.59 -4.34
N LEU A 151 -11.73 -11.29 -4.44
CA LEU A 151 -11.04 -10.91 -5.68
C LEU A 151 -10.09 -12.06 -6.06
N LEU A 152 -10.16 -12.58 -7.27
CA LEU A 152 -9.21 -13.58 -7.76
C LEU A 152 -8.21 -12.92 -8.71
N THR A 153 -6.92 -13.19 -8.48
CA THR A 153 -5.82 -12.67 -9.29
C THR A 153 -5.70 -13.41 -10.62
N HIS A 154 -5.77 -14.75 -10.60
CA HIS A 154 -5.60 -15.57 -11.80
C HIS A 154 -6.14 -17.02 -11.63
N GLY A 155 -6.06 -17.80 -12.70
CA GLY A 155 -6.61 -19.15 -12.80
C GLY A 155 -5.67 -20.31 -12.44
N HIS A 156 -4.68 -20.14 -11.57
CA HIS A 156 -3.90 -21.27 -11.03
C HIS A 156 -4.47 -21.81 -9.71
N ALA A 157 -4.21 -23.09 -9.43
CA ALA A 157 -4.77 -23.81 -8.29
C ALA A 157 -4.57 -23.11 -6.93
N ASP A 158 -3.43 -22.45 -6.76
CA ASP A 158 -3.07 -21.71 -5.57
C ASP A 158 -3.81 -20.39 -5.38
N ALA A 159 -4.49 -19.88 -6.41
CA ALA A 159 -5.35 -18.70 -6.30
C ALA A 159 -6.83 -19.03 -6.04
N TYR A 160 -7.34 -20.20 -6.44
CA TYR A 160 -8.79 -20.47 -6.38
C TYR A 160 -9.25 -21.89 -5.96
N PHE A 161 -8.36 -22.84 -5.69
CA PHE A 161 -8.82 -24.21 -5.34
C PHE A 161 -9.49 -24.33 -3.96
N GLY A 162 -9.43 -23.30 -3.12
CA GLY A 162 -10.17 -23.20 -1.86
C GLY A 162 -11.57 -22.62 -2.00
N LEU A 163 -12.06 -22.34 -3.22
CA LEU A 163 -13.41 -21.77 -3.42
C LEU A 163 -14.53 -22.61 -2.79
N ASP A 164 -14.41 -23.92 -2.75
CA ASP A 164 -15.44 -24.79 -2.15
C ASP A 164 -15.53 -24.61 -0.63
N ASP A 165 -14.42 -24.25 0.03
CA ASP A 165 -14.41 -23.96 1.47
C ASP A 165 -15.25 -22.71 1.82
N LEU A 166 -15.65 -21.89 0.83
CA LEU A 166 -16.59 -20.77 1.02
C LEU A 166 -18.05 -21.20 1.26
N ARG A 167 -18.38 -22.49 1.12
CA ARG A 167 -19.74 -23.02 1.32
C ARG A 167 -20.28 -22.68 2.71
N GLU A 168 -19.54 -23.05 3.76
CA GLU A 168 -19.95 -22.78 5.15
C GLU A 168 -20.04 -21.29 5.44
N TRP A 169 -19.22 -20.46 4.77
CA TRP A 169 -19.28 -19.01 4.91
C TRP A 169 -20.58 -18.44 4.35
N CYS A 170 -21.04 -18.94 3.19
CA CYS A 170 -22.31 -18.52 2.60
C CYS A 170 -23.50 -18.90 3.49
N GLU A 171 -23.47 -20.11 4.07
CA GLU A 171 -24.53 -20.63 4.94
C GLU A 171 -24.59 -19.88 6.27
N ARG A 172 -23.46 -19.78 6.99
CA ARG A 172 -23.39 -19.15 8.32
C ARG A 172 -23.68 -17.65 8.27
N GLN A 173 -23.26 -16.98 7.20
CA GLN A 173 -23.56 -15.55 7.01
C GLN A 173 -24.95 -15.32 6.39
N GLY A 174 -25.60 -16.36 5.87
CA GLY A 174 -26.89 -16.27 5.18
C GLY A 174 -26.87 -15.42 3.90
N LYS A 175 -25.68 -15.13 3.35
CA LYS A 175 -25.48 -14.23 2.20
C LYS A 175 -24.57 -14.90 1.17
N ALA A 176 -24.91 -14.71 -0.10
CA ALA A 176 -24.05 -15.12 -1.20
C ALA A 176 -22.81 -14.22 -1.32
N ILE A 177 -21.64 -14.80 -1.58
CA ILE A 177 -20.37 -14.07 -1.64
C ILE A 177 -20.10 -13.65 -3.10
N PRO A 178 -19.96 -12.33 -3.39
CA PRO A 178 -19.53 -11.88 -4.70
C PRO A 178 -18.04 -12.19 -4.94
N VAL A 179 -17.75 -12.80 -6.08
CA VAL A 179 -16.41 -13.17 -6.53
C VAL A 179 -16.08 -12.39 -7.79
N TYR A 180 -15.06 -11.54 -7.72
CA TYR A 180 -14.59 -10.70 -8.81
C TYR A 180 -13.37 -11.34 -9.46
N LEU A 181 -13.42 -11.50 -10.78
CA LEU A 181 -12.40 -12.19 -11.57
C LEU A 181 -12.55 -11.81 -13.04
N ASN A 182 -11.47 -11.87 -13.81
CA ASN A 182 -11.58 -11.63 -15.25
C ASN A 182 -12.19 -12.84 -15.98
N ARG A 183 -12.48 -12.65 -17.27
CA ARG A 183 -13.12 -13.65 -18.11
C ARG A 183 -12.29 -14.94 -18.23
N GLU A 184 -10.98 -14.82 -18.34
CA GLU A 184 -10.08 -15.97 -18.48
C GLU A 184 -10.08 -16.82 -17.20
N THR A 185 -9.94 -16.19 -16.04
CA THR A 185 -10.00 -16.86 -14.73
C THR A 185 -11.36 -17.51 -14.51
N PHE A 186 -12.46 -16.86 -14.89
CA PHE A 186 -13.80 -17.46 -14.82
C PHE A 186 -13.91 -18.73 -15.66
N GLY A 187 -13.35 -18.76 -16.87
CA GLY A 187 -13.33 -19.97 -17.69
C GLY A 187 -12.60 -21.14 -17.01
N LYS A 188 -11.49 -20.86 -16.30
CA LYS A 188 -10.77 -21.88 -15.51
C LYS A 188 -11.60 -22.38 -14.33
N VAL A 189 -12.30 -21.48 -13.64
CA VAL A 189 -13.21 -21.85 -12.55
C VAL A 189 -14.36 -22.70 -13.06
N GLU A 190 -14.96 -22.37 -14.20
CA GLU A 190 -16.04 -23.15 -14.82
C GLU A 190 -15.59 -24.56 -15.22
N GLU A 191 -14.34 -24.71 -15.68
CA GLU A 191 -13.75 -26.00 -16.02
C GLU A 191 -13.47 -26.87 -14.77
N ALA A 192 -12.90 -26.28 -13.72
CA ALA A 192 -12.49 -27.00 -12.51
C ALA A 192 -13.66 -27.25 -11.52
N PHE A 193 -14.58 -26.28 -11.39
CA PHE A 193 -15.71 -26.30 -10.46
C PHE A 193 -17.05 -26.08 -11.19
N PRO A 194 -17.40 -26.94 -12.16
CA PRO A 194 -18.59 -26.75 -12.99
C PRO A 194 -19.89 -26.66 -12.20
N TYR A 195 -19.97 -27.34 -11.05
CA TYR A 195 -21.14 -27.34 -10.16
C TYR A 195 -21.35 -26.02 -9.41
N MET A 196 -20.33 -25.16 -9.28
CA MET A 196 -20.46 -23.83 -8.68
C MET A 196 -20.98 -22.77 -9.67
N VAL A 197 -20.89 -23.06 -10.97
CA VAL A 197 -21.31 -22.16 -12.04
C VAL A 197 -22.67 -22.59 -12.60
N ASP A 198 -22.83 -23.87 -12.87
CA ASP A 198 -24.03 -24.45 -13.47
C ASP A 198 -24.75 -25.39 -12.49
N LYS A 199 -25.94 -24.96 -12.04
CA LYS A 199 -26.78 -25.71 -11.11
C LYS A 199 -27.22 -27.07 -11.66
N THR A 200 -27.22 -27.28 -12.98
CA THR A 200 -27.58 -28.58 -13.58
C THR A 200 -26.50 -29.64 -13.39
N LYS A 201 -25.26 -29.22 -13.05
CA LYS A 201 -24.11 -30.10 -12.83
C LYS A 201 -23.92 -30.48 -11.37
N VAL A 202 -24.85 -30.10 -10.49
CA VAL A 202 -24.83 -30.46 -9.07
C VAL A 202 -25.30 -31.92 -8.92
N SER A 203 -24.48 -32.77 -8.32
CA SER A 203 -24.93 -34.11 -7.91
C SER A 203 -26.03 -33.95 -6.86
N GLY A 204 -27.19 -34.56 -7.08
CA GLY A 204 -28.32 -34.43 -6.16
C GLY A 204 -27.94 -34.70 -4.71
N GLY A 205 -28.29 -33.76 -3.80
CA GLY A 205 -28.17 -33.92 -2.35
C GLY A 205 -27.04 -33.15 -1.65
N GLY A 206 -26.16 -32.43 -2.36
CA GLY A 206 -25.12 -31.60 -1.74
C GLY A 206 -25.44 -30.10 -1.80
N ASP A 207 -25.28 -29.38 -0.68
CA ASP A 207 -25.27 -27.92 -0.66
C ASP A 207 -24.07 -27.42 -1.49
N VAL A 208 -24.18 -26.29 -2.22
CA VAL A 208 -23.15 -25.65 -3.10
C VAL A 208 -22.83 -24.24 -2.58
N PRO A 209 -21.58 -23.71 -2.61
CA PRO A 209 -21.35 -22.32 -2.20
C PRO A 209 -22.20 -21.37 -3.04
N LYS A 210 -22.87 -20.43 -2.38
CA LYS A 210 -23.69 -19.42 -3.05
C LYS A 210 -22.78 -18.28 -3.47
N LEU A 211 -22.17 -18.39 -4.65
CA LEU A 211 -21.26 -17.38 -5.19
C LEU A 211 -21.97 -16.51 -6.24
N ILE A 212 -21.64 -15.21 -6.27
CA ILE A 212 -22.10 -14.28 -7.30
C ILE A 212 -20.90 -13.88 -8.16
N TRP A 213 -20.84 -14.37 -9.39
CA TRP A 213 -19.74 -14.08 -10.31
C TRP A 213 -19.83 -12.65 -10.86
N LYS A 214 -18.79 -11.86 -10.61
CA LYS A 214 -18.61 -10.48 -11.07
C LYS A 214 -17.44 -10.43 -12.05
N ILE A 215 -17.74 -10.47 -13.34
CA ILE A 215 -16.69 -10.43 -14.36
C ILE A 215 -16.17 -9.00 -14.48
N ILE A 216 -14.89 -8.81 -14.19
CA ILE A 216 -14.20 -7.52 -14.28
C ILE A 216 -13.34 -7.45 -15.55
N GLU A 217 -13.09 -6.23 -16.01
CA GLU A 217 -12.10 -5.96 -17.05
C GLU A 217 -10.68 -6.01 -16.47
N ASP A 218 -9.71 -6.38 -17.30
CA ASP A 218 -8.30 -6.44 -16.92
C ASP A 218 -7.74 -5.05 -16.56
N GLU A 219 -8.35 -3.98 -17.06
CA GLU A 219 -7.97 -2.58 -16.79
C GLU A 219 -9.17 -1.73 -16.29
N GLY A 220 -9.79 -2.13 -15.18
CA GLY A 220 -10.95 -1.46 -14.60
C GLY A 220 -10.68 -0.72 -13.26
N GLU A 221 -11.68 0.02 -12.81
CA GLU A 221 -11.79 0.58 -11.45
C GLU A 221 -13.22 0.36 -10.91
N PHE A 222 -13.32 -0.07 -9.66
CA PHE A 222 -14.60 -0.29 -8.98
C PHE A 222 -14.45 -0.15 -7.47
N GLU A 223 -15.57 -0.06 -6.76
CA GLU A 223 -15.61 -0.04 -5.29
C GLU A 223 -16.19 -1.37 -4.79
N VAL A 224 -15.56 -1.97 -3.78
CA VAL A 224 -16.04 -3.17 -3.10
C VAL A 224 -16.06 -2.95 -1.59
N GLU A 225 -17.26 -2.97 -1.01
CA GLU A 225 -17.48 -2.81 0.44
C GLU A 225 -16.74 -1.59 1.06
N GLY A 226 -16.68 -0.46 0.33
CA GLY A 226 -16.05 0.79 0.77
C GLY A 226 -14.54 0.89 0.53
N ILE A 227 -13.98 -0.05 -0.24
CA ILE A 227 -12.58 -0.07 -0.69
C ILE A 227 -12.56 0.22 -2.20
N ASP A 228 -11.87 1.28 -2.60
CA ASP A 228 -11.61 1.57 -4.02
C ASP A 228 -10.58 0.56 -4.54
N VAL A 229 -10.87 -0.10 -5.66
CA VAL A 229 -10.02 -1.10 -6.30
C VAL A 229 -9.73 -0.69 -7.73
N LYS A 230 -8.45 -0.67 -8.07
CA LYS A 230 -7.95 -0.47 -9.43
C LYS A 230 -7.23 -1.72 -9.89
N VAL A 231 -7.66 -2.26 -11.03
CA VAL A 231 -7.14 -3.50 -11.62
C VAL A 231 -5.94 -3.17 -12.49
N LEU A 232 -4.88 -3.97 -12.34
CA LEU A 232 -3.57 -3.77 -12.95
C LEU A 232 -3.11 -5.11 -13.57
N PRO A 233 -3.21 -5.28 -14.90
CA PRO A 233 -2.83 -6.55 -15.53
C PRO A 233 -1.31 -6.68 -15.57
N VAL A 234 -0.79 -7.79 -15.06
CA VAL A 234 0.64 -8.14 -15.07
C VAL A 234 0.84 -9.49 -15.74
N HIS A 235 2.08 -9.82 -16.09
CA HIS A 235 2.41 -11.11 -16.67
C HIS A 235 2.84 -12.09 -15.60
N HIS A 236 2.41 -13.35 -15.71
CA HIS A 236 2.80 -14.47 -14.85
C HIS A 236 3.40 -15.62 -15.68
N GLY A 237 4.47 -15.31 -16.42
CA GLY A 237 5.09 -16.23 -17.37
C GLY A 237 4.38 -16.26 -18.73
N ILE A 238 4.51 -17.39 -19.45
CA ILE A 238 4.02 -17.55 -20.82
C ILE A 238 3.29 -18.89 -21.02
N TYR A 239 2.30 -18.90 -21.90
CA TYR A 239 1.72 -20.12 -22.44
C TYR A 239 2.64 -20.72 -23.50
N PHE A 240 3.05 -21.97 -23.30
CA PHE A 240 3.65 -22.78 -24.35
C PHE A 240 2.51 -23.40 -25.16
N ASN A 241 2.19 -22.84 -26.32
CA ASN A 241 1.25 -23.50 -27.22
C ASN A 241 1.81 -24.88 -27.58
N SER A 242 1.08 -25.94 -27.24
CA SER A 242 1.40 -27.31 -27.63
C SER A 242 1.40 -27.39 -29.15
N VAL A 243 2.56 -27.57 -29.75
CA VAL A 243 2.67 -28.03 -31.14
C VAL A 243 1.98 -29.39 -31.18
N LEU A 244 0.77 -29.45 -31.76
CA LEU A 244 0.13 -30.73 -32.04
C LEU A 244 1.10 -31.58 -32.89
N PRO A 245 1.33 -32.85 -32.56
CA PRO A 245 2.14 -33.71 -33.42
C PRO A 245 1.48 -33.75 -34.81
N PRO A 246 2.26 -33.69 -35.90
CA PRO A 246 1.70 -33.72 -37.24
C PRO A 246 0.88 -35.00 -37.41
N THR A 247 -0.42 -34.86 -37.65
CA THR A 247 -1.23 -35.95 -38.20
C THR A 247 -0.66 -36.28 -39.57
N ASN A 248 -0.11 -37.49 -39.71
CA ASN A 248 0.45 -38.01 -40.95
C ASN A 248 -0.59 -38.03 -42.06
N THR A 249 -0.78 -36.92 -42.77
CA THR A 249 -1.30 -36.83 -44.14
C THR A 249 -1.18 -35.36 -44.54
N GLU A 250 -0.03 -34.98 -45.09
CA GLU A 250 0.13 -34.05 -46.23
C GLU A 250 1.60 -33.60 -46.33
N THR A 251 2.07 -33.52 -47.56
CA THR A 251 3.45 -33.19 -47.94
C THR A 251 3.86 -31.82 -47.42
N ALA A 252 4.93 -31.79 -46.62
CA ALA A 252 5.51 -30.60 -46.04
C ALA A 252 6.00 -29.62 -47.11
N HIS A 253 5.38 -28.44 -47.20
CA HIS A 253 5.90 -27.32 -47.99
C HIS A 253 6.10 -26.01 -47.24
N ASP A 254 5.72 -25.89 -45.97
CA ASP A 254 6.02 -24.71 -45.15
C ASP A 254 6.57 -25.09 -43.77
N PRO A 255 7.62 -24.42 -43.26
CA PRO A 255 8.06 -24.62 -41.89
C PRO A 255 6.92 -24.23 -40.93
N PRO A 256 6.69 -24.99 -39.83
CA PRO A 256 5.63 -24.68 -38.90
C PRO A 256 5.85 -23.27 -38.34
N VAL A 257 4.85 -22.40 -38.50
CA VAL A 257 4.81 -21.06 -37.91
C VAL A 257 4.98 -21.23 -36.40
N LYS A 258 6.13 -20.84 -35.85
CA LYS A 258 6.32 -20.76 -34.40
C LYS A 258 5.33 -19.71 -33.89
N SER A 259 4.23 -20.15 -33.27
CA SER A 259 3.33 -19.22 -32.59
C SER A 259 4.11 -18.54 -31.47
N GLU A 260 4.17 -17.22 -31.47
CA GLU A 260 4.79 -16.47 -30.38
C GLU A 260 4.10 -16.83 -29.05
N PRO A 261 4.87 -17.06 -27.97
CA PRO A 261 4.30 -17.40 -26.68
C PRO A 261 3.48 -16.21 -26.14
N LEU A 262 2.21 -16.46 -25.79
CA LEU A 262 1.33 -15.45 -25.21
C LEU A 262 1.59 -15.34 -23.70
N PRO A 263 1.64 -14.13 -23.12
CA PRO A 263 1.78 -13.98 -21.68
C PRO A 263 0.53 -14.50 -20.96
N LEU A 264 0.73 -15.17 -19.83
CA LEU A 264 -0.36 -15.45 -18.91
C LEU A 264 -0.67 -14.16 -18.14
N ILE A 265 -1.92 -13.70 -18.18
CA ILE A 265 -2.34 -12.50 -17.45
C ILE A 265 -2.70 -12.87 -16.01
N CYS A 266 -2.08 -12.17 -15.07
CA CYS A 266 -2.41 -12.16 -13.65
C CYS A 266 -2.86 -10.74 -13.27
N LEU A 267 -3.85 -10.61 -12.41
CA LEU A 267 -4.33 -9.30 -11.95
C LEU A 267 -3.63 -8.91 -10.66
N ALA A 268 -2.94 -7.78 -10.68
CA ALA A 268 -2.59 -7.03 -9.49
C ALA A 268 -3.71 -6.04 -9.15
N PHE A 269 -3.78 -5.64 -7.87
CA PHE A 269 -4.80 -4.72 -7.39
C PHE A 269 -4.16 -3.56 -6.61
N GLU A 270 -4.60 -2.35 -6.91
CA GLU A 270 -4.32 -1.16 -6.11
C GLU A 270 -5.57 -0.80 -5.28
N PHE A 271 -5.39 -0.67 -3.96
CA PHE A 271 -6.45 -0.43 -2.98
C PHE A 271 -6.32 0.97 -2.35
N ASP A 272 -7.41 1.74 -2.37
CA ASP A 272 -7.50 3.10 -1.80
C ASP A 272 -6.28 3.99 -2.15
N GLU A 273 -5.70 3.81 -3.35
CA GLU A 273 -4.47 4.50 -3.84
C GLU A 273 -3.27 4.44 -2.88
N SER A 274 -3.26 3.45 -1.99
CA SER A 274 -2.31 3.39 -0.87
C SER A 274 -1.58 2.06 -0.76
N VAL A 275 -2.19 0.98 -1.25
CA VAL A 275 -1.64 -0.37 -1.24
C VAL A 275 -1.68 -0.96 -2.64
N ILE A 276 -0.54 -1.32 -3.22
CA ILE A 276 -0.49 -2.19 -4.40
C ILE A 276 -0.18 -3.61 -3.94
N TYR A 277 -1.03 -4.56 -4.29
CA TYR A 277 -0.82 -5.98 -4.10
C TYR A 277 -0.59 -6.66 -5.46
N MET A 278 0.58 -7.28 -5.61
CA MET A 278 1.02 -7.89 -6.85
C MET A 278 1.74 -9.21 -6.54
N SER A 279 1.00 -10.30 -6.50
CA SER A 279 1.55 -11.66 -6.43
C SER A 279 1.77 -12.23 -7.84
N ASP A 280 2.60 -13.27 -7.93
CA ASP A 280 2.73 -14.09 -9.14
C ASP A 280 3.05 -13.25 -10.40
N VAL A 281 4.12 -12.43 -10.34
CA VAL A 281 4.47 -11.50 -11.41
C VAL A 281 5.84 -11.79 -11.99
N SER A 282 5.96 -11.93 -13.31
CA SER A 282 7.22 -12.10 -14.04
C SER A 282 7.61 -10.86 -14.85
N ASN A 283 6.64 -10.02 -15.21
CA ASN A 283 6.85 -8.78 -15.96
C ASN A 283 5.65 -7.84 -15.78
N ILE A 284 5.92 -6.54 -15.78
CA ILE A 284 4.90 -5.49 -15.74
C ILE A 284 4.89 -4.78 -17.10
N PRO A 285 3.79 -4.84 -17.87
CA PRO A 285 3.66 -4.12 -19.14
C PRO A 285 3.77 -2.60 -18.97
N GLU A 286 4.25 -1.90 -20.00
CA GLU A 286 4.40 -0.44 -19.93
C GLU A 286 3.05 0.29 -19.79
N GLY A 287 1.97 -0.28 -20.34
CA GLY A 287 0.61 0.21 -20.09
C GLY A 287 0.23 0.17 -18.60
N THR A 288 0.55 -0.94 -17.93
CA THR A 288 0.35 -1.11 -16.49
C THR A 288 1.26 -0.20 -15.68
N TRP A 289 2.52 -0.01 -16.10
CA TRP A 289 3.42 0.98 -15.47
C TRP A 289 2.84 2.38 -15.51
N LYS A 290 2.41 2.82 -16.70
CA LYS A 290 1.77 4.12 -16.89
C LYS A 290 0.54 4.24 -16.00
N ARG A 291 -0.30 3.20 -15.94
CA ARG A 291 -1.49 3.15 -15.08
C ARG A 291 -1.16 3.26 -13.59
N MET A 292 -0.11 2.60 -13.10
CA MET A 292 0.31 2.70 -11.69
C MET A 292 0.94 4.06 -11.34
N LEU A 293 1.69 4.65 -12.27
CA LEU A 293 2.38 5.94 -12.07
C LEU A 293 1.44 7.13 -12.29
N GLU A 294 0.36 6.95 -13.03
CA GLU A 294 -0.72 7.92 -13.18
C GLU A 294 -1.63 7.87 -11.95
N HIS A 295 -1.53 8.87 -11.08
CA HIS A 295 -2.57 9.19 -10.10
C HIS A 295 -3.74 9.82 -10.85
N PRO A 296 -4.88 9.14 -11.07
CA PRO A 296 -5.93 9.68 -11.91
C PRO A 296 -6.54 10.90 -11.21
N ARG A 297 -6.23 12.10 -11.72
CA ARG A 297 -7.09 13.26 -11.53
C ARG A 297 -8.36 13.00 -12.33
N SER A 298 -9.33 12.30 -11.74
CA SER A 298 -10.66 12.06 -12.31
C SER A 298 -10.65 11.25 -13.62
N ALA A 299 -10.94 9.95 -13.54
CA ALA A 299 -11.45 9.17 -14.66
C ALA A 299 -12.69 8.36 -14.23
N LYS A 300 -13.59 8.14 -15.18
CA LYS A 300 -14.98 7.68 -14.99
C LYS A 300 -15.04 6.34 -14.25
N ARG A 301 -15.74 6.31 -13.11
CA ARG A 301 -16.23 5.07 -12.47
C ARG A 301 -17.18 4.38 -13.45
N HIS A 302 -16.88 3.15 -13.84
CA HIS A 302 -17.75 2.04 -14.29
C HIS A 302 -17.06 1.18 -15.36
N THR A 303 -16.85 -0.11 -15.07
CA THR A 303 -17.17 -1.23 -15.99
C THR A 303 -17.21 -2.55 -15.22
N LEU A 304 -18.35 -2.85 -14.57
CA LEU A 304 -18.71 -4.24 -14.31
C LEU A 304 -19.32 -4.78 -15.60
N LEU A 305 -18.74 -5.83 -16.18
CA LEU A 305 -19.35 -6.48 -17.33
C LEU A 305 -20.64 -7.19 -16.88
N PRO A 306 -21.67 -7.27 -17.74
CA PRO A 306 -22.85 -8.05 -17.42
C PRO A 306 -22.44 -9.49 -17.10
N THR A 307 -22.85 -9.97 -15.93
CA THR A 307 -22.79 -11.39 -15.57
C THR A 307 -23.47 -12.17 -16.72
N PRO A 308 -22.86 -13.24 -17.26
CA PRO A 308 -23.54 -14.07 -18.26
C PRO A 308 -24.92 -14.45 -17.74
N ALA A 309 -25.96 -14.04 -18.47
CA ALA A 309 -27.32 -14.44 -18.14
C ALA A 309 -27.42 -15.97 -18.17
N GLU A 310 -28.26 -16.53 -17.30
CA GLU A 310 -28.65 -17.94 -17.34
C GLU A 310 -28.86 -18.37 -18.80
N THR A 311 -28.13 -19.41 -19.19
CA THR A 311 -28.01 -19.92 -20.56
C THR A 311 -29.38 -20.13 -21.20
N PRO A 312 -29.71 -19.45 -22.30
CA PRO A 312 -30.70 -19.95 -23.24
C PRO A 312 -29.96 -20.81 -24.28
N ASN A 313 -30.38 -22.06 -24.35
CA ASN A 313 -30.14 -23.07 -25.39
C ASN A 313 -29.52 -22.59 -26.71
N GLY A 314 -28.46 -23.31 -27.10
CA GLY A 314 -28.24 -23.79 -28.47
C GLY A 314 -28.09 -22.76 -29.59
N GLY A 315 -26.85 -22.51 -29.99
CA GLY A 315 -26.55 -21.84 -31.25
C GLY A 315 -25.06 -21.79 -31.56
N VAL A 316 -24.60 -22.67 -32.44
CA VAL A 316 -23.24 -22.66 -33.02
C VAL A 316 -23.08 -21.44 -33.93
N THR A 317 -21.96 -20.70 -33.84
CA THR A 317 -21.39 -19.86 -34.92
C THR A 317 -19.97 -19.34 -34.57
N PRO A 318 -19.14 -18.90 -35.55
CA PRO A 318 -17.75 -19.37 -35.70
C PRO A 318 -16.62 -18.35 -35.41
N ARG A 319 -15.38 -18.88 -35.39
CA ARG A 319 -14.07 -18.22 -35.24
C ARG A 319 -13.73 -17.20 -36.36
N GLY A 320 -13.07 -16.11 -35.95
CA GLY A 320 -12.23 -15.20 -36.76
C GLY A 320 -11.89 -13.95 -35.90
N ALA A 321 -10.72 -13.31 -35.90
CA ALA A 321 -9.46 -13.34 -36.63
C ALA A 321 -8.35 -12.75 -35.70
N PRO A 322 -7.04 -12.94 -35.93
CA PRO A 322 -6.00 -12.48 -35.00
C PRO A 322 -5.66 -10.98 -35.16
N PRO A 323 -5.28 -10.27 -34.08
CA PRO A 323 -4.76 -8.90 -34.18
C PRO A 323 -3.30 -8.89 -34.67
N LYS A 324 -2.93 -7.79 -35.33
CA LYS A 324 -1.65 -7.57 -36.03
C LYS A 324 -0.48 -7.41 -35.04
N SER A 325 0.63 -8.10 -35.33
CA SER A 325 1.92 -8.03 -34.62
C SER A 325 2.60 -6.66 -34.74
N GLN A 326 3.11 -6.13 -33.63
CA GLN A 326 4.14 -5.08 -33.62
C GLN A 326 5.50 -5.75 -33.38
N SER A 327 6.50 -5.41 -34.19
CA SER A 327 7.80 -6.11 -34.22
C SER A 327 8.77 -5.65 -33.14
N LEU A 328 9.58 -6.60 -32.67
CA LEU A 328 10.57 -6.53 -31.60
C LEU A 328 11.86 -5.73 -31.95
N SER A 329 11.79 -4.72 -32.82
CA SER A 329 12.95 -3.96 -33.31
C SER A 329 13.07 -2.54 -32.78
N ASP A 330 12.12 -2.06 -31.99
CA ASP A 330 12.12 -0.68 -31.46
C ASP A 330 12.70 -0.56 -30.03
N LEU A 331 13.29 -1.64 -29.50
CA LEU A 331 13.78 -1.72 -28.11
C LEU A 331 15.29 -1.47 -27.92
N THR A 332 15.99 -0.95 -28.93
CA THR A 332 17.40 -0.59 -28.79
C THR A 332 17.63 0.84 -29.26
N ASN A 333 17.41 1.82 -28.37
CA ASN A 333 18.13 3.10 -28.31
C ASN A 333 17.44 4.07 -27.34
N LEU A 334 17.80 4.01 -26.06
CA LEU A 334 17.64 5.16 -25.15
C LEU A 334 18.85 5.20 -24.21
N SER A 335 19.88 5.96 -24.61
CA SER A 335 20.87 6.48 -23.68
C SER A 335 20.33 7.75 -23.05
N ILE A 336 20.43 7.87 -21.72
CA ILE A 336 20.08 9.09 -20.98
C ILE A 336 21.33 9.58 -20.28
N SER A 337 21.74 10.80 -20.62
CA SER A 337 22.90 11.51 -20.07
C SER A 337 22.51 12.24 -18.76
N PRO A 338 23.43 12.43 -17.79
CA PRO A 338 23.10 12.96 -16.47
C PRO A 338 23.05 14.49 -16.45
N ARG A 339 22.06 15.07 -15.77
CA ARG A 339 22.11 16.47 -15.32
C ARG A 339 22.01 16.53 -13.81
N GLY A 340 22.96 17.23 -13.21
CA GLY A 340 23.25 17.31 -11.79
C GLY A 340 22.23 18.10 -10.94
N PRO A 341 22.53 18.25 -9.63
CA PRO A 341 21.54 18.37 -8.59
C PRO A 341 21.14 19.83 -8.32
N SER A 342 19.86 20.05 -8.03
CA SER A 342 19.41 21.23 -7.28
C SER A 342 18.80 20.78 -5.97
N HIS A 343 19.54 21.04 -4.89
CA HIS A 343 19.10 20.94 -3.51
C HIS A 343 17.92 21.87 -3.26
N LEU A 344 16.78 21.33 -2.79
CA LEU A 344 15.76 21.91 -1.88
C LEU A 344 14.37 21.28 -2.12
N ALA A 345 14.17 20.01 -1.75
CA ALA A 345 12.83 19.39 -1.60
C ALA A 345 12.92 18.03 -0.87
N ALA A 346 13.16 18.04 0.45
CA ALA A 346 13.20 16.82 1.28
C ALA A 346 11.87 16.54 2.00
N LYS A 347 10.72 16.79 1.35
CA LYS A 347 9.39 16.34 1.82
C LYS A 347 8.61 15.83 0.61
N ASP A 348 8.15 14.58 0.71
CA ASP A 348 7.57 13.69 -0.32
C ASP A 348 8.56 13.03 -1.30
N GLN A 349 9.50 12.24 -0.75
CA GLN A 349 10.35 11.34 -1.55
C GLN A 349 9.61 10.09 -2.05
N HIS A 350 8.54 9.64 -1.37
CA HIS A 350 7.82 8.41 -1.68
C HIS A 350 6.39 8.68 -2.20
N ALA A 351 6.00 8.00 -3.29
CA ALA A 351 4.71 8.18 -3.95
C ALA A 351 3.67 7.09 -3.59
N LEU A 352 4.14 5.89 -3.20
CA LEU A 352 3.28 4.76 -2.82
C LEU A 352 3.51 4.38 -1.34
N PRO A 353 2.50 4.41 -0.46
CA PRO A 353 2.67 4.06 0.95
C PRO A 353 3.09 2.60 1.19
N VAL A 354 2.40 1.65 0.53
CA VAL A 354 2.64 0.21 0.70
C VAL A 354 2.64 -0.51 -0.64
N LEU A 355 3.70 -1.28 -0.88
CA LEU A 355 3.81 -2.24 -1.97
C LEU A 355 3.91 -3.65 -1.38
N ILE A 356 3.07 -4.58 -1.83
CA ILE A 356 3.16 -6.00 -1.52
C ILE A 356 3.45 -6.71 -2.83
N ILE A 357 4.62 -7.32 -2.96
CA ILE A 357 5.14 -7.76 -4.26
C ILE A 357 5.82 -9.13 -4.19
N ASP A 358 5.64 -9.92 -5.24
CA ASP A 358 6.29 -11.21 -5.44
C ASP A 358 7.83 -11.09 -5.46
N ALA A 359 8.50 -11.98 -4.73
CA ALA A 359 9.93 -12.21 -4.80
C ALA A 359 10.23 -13.68 -4.48
N LEU A 360 10.21 -14.51 -5.52
CA LEU A 360 10.35 -15.97 -5.41
C LEU A 360 11.74 -16.39 -4.92
N TRP A 361 12.78 -15.71 -5.45
CA TRP A 361 14.18 -15.99 -5.16
C TRP A 361 14.95 -14.71 -4.82
N PRO A 362 15.84 -14.76 -3.82
CA PRO A 362 16.69 -13.62 -3.47
C PRO A 362 17.83 -13.40 -4.47
N THR A 363 18.33 -14.43 -5.14
CA THR A 363 19.60 -14.37 -5.90
C THR A 363 19.51 -14.74 -7.37
N ARG A 364 18.34 -15.14 -7.89
CA ARG A 364 18.19 -15.60 -9.27
C ARG A 364 16.83 -15.29 -9.88
N PRO A 365 16.73 -15.09 -11.21
CA PRO A 365 15.45 -14.89 -11.87
C PRO A 365 14.62 -16.17 -11.95
N HIS A 366 13.34 -16.01 -12.29
CA HIS A 366 12.42 -17.10 -12.60
C HIS A 366 11.53 -16.73 -13.78
N ALA A 367 11.07 -17.73 -14.54
CA ALA A 367 10.29 -17.48 -15.77
C ALA A 367 8.92 -16.85 -15.50
N SER A 368 8.28 -17.24 -14.39
CA SER A 368 6.93 -16.81 -14.03
C SER A 368 6.86 -15.91 -12.80
N HIS A 369 8.00 -15.58 -12.18
CA HIS A 369 8.03 -14.84 -10.91
C HIS A 369 9.20 -13.87 -10.85
N PHE A 370 9.03 -12.81 -10.07
CA PHE A 370 10.07 -11.84 -9.82
C PHE A 370 11.11 -12.43 -8.86
N SER A 371 12.35 -12.05 -9.12
CA SER A 371 13.43 -12.11 -8.14
C SER A 371 13.36 -10.89 -7.22
N LEU A 372 14.10 -10.95 -6.10
CA LEU A 372 14.26 -9.80 -5.20
C LEU A 372 14.75 -8.56 -5.96
N ALA A 373 15.70 -8.70 -6.89
CA ALA A 373 16.21 -7.58 -7.68
C ALA A 373 15.10 -6.87 -8.47
N GLN A 374 14.24 -7.65 -9.14
CA GLN A 374 13.12 -7.13 -9.92
C GLN A 374 12.06 -6.47 -9.03
N ALA A 375 11.78 -7.06 -7.86
CA ALA A 375 10.88 -6.48 -6.86
C ALA A 375 11.39 -5.13 -6.32
N LEU A 376 12.70 -5.03 -6.02
CA LEU A 376 13.33 -3.79 -5.57
C LEU A 376 13.36 -2.72 -6.66
N ALA A 377 13.64 -3.11 -7.92
CA ALA A 377 13.57 -2.19 -9.06
C ALA A 377 12.15 -1.64 -9.25
N ALA A 378 11.12 -2.48 -9.12
CA ALA A 378 9.73 -2.06 -9.14
C ALA A 378 9.40 -1.10 -7.99
N SER A 379 9.85 -1.42 -6.78
CA SER A 379 9.70 -0.56 -5.59
C SER A 379 10.34 0.81 -5.77
N LEU A 380 11.53 0.90 -6.37
CA LEU A 380 12.18 2.17 -6.68
C LEU A 380 11.40 2.97 -7.72
N ARG A 381 10.93 2.30 -8.78
CA ARG A 381 10.13 2.97 -9.83
C ARG A 381 8.82 3.54 -9.29
N LEU A 382 8.16 2.80 -8.38
CA LEU A 382 6.94 3.25 -7.69
C LEU A 382 7.23 4.21 -6.52
N LYS A 383 8.50 4.40 -6.16
CA LYS A 383 8.93 5.13 -4.96
C LYS A 383 8.16 4.67 -3.72
N ALA A 384 8.06 3.36 -3.53
CA ALA A 384 7.31 2.79 -2.42
C ALA A 384 8.00 3.08 -1.09
N ALA A 385 7.25 3.55 -0.10
CA ALA A 385 7.76 3.83 1.24
C ALA A 385 7.98 2.54 2.05
N ASN A 386 7.07 1.57 1.93
CA ASN A 386 7.17 0.27 2.57
C ASN A 386 6.86 -0.84 1.56
N THR A 387 7.81 -1.74 1.36
CA THR A 387 7.73 -2.86 0.43
C THR A 387 7.77 -4.17 1.21
N TYR A 388 6.75 -5.01 1.01
CA TYR A 388 6.61 -6.32 1.61
C TYR A 388 6.79 -7.39 0.53
N VAL A 389 7.86 -8.17 0.64
CA VAL A 389 8.12 -9.26 -0.30
C VAL A 389 7.38 -10.53 0.13
N ILE A 390 6.73 -11.17 -0.83
CA ILE A 390 5.91 -12.40 -0.67
C ILE A 390 6.30 -13.42 -1.75
N GLY A 391 5.60 -14.56 -1.82
CA GLY A 391 5.91 -15.61 -2.81
C GLY A 391 7.17 -16.39 -2.48
N SER A 392 7.64 -16.36 -1.22
CA SER A 392 8.95 -16.89 -0.87
C SER A 392 8.98 -18.41 -0.82
N THR A 393 9.98 -18.99 -1.48
CA THR A 393 10.23 -20.44 -1.54
C THR A 393 10.88 -21.00 -0.27
N HIS A 394 10.85 -22.33 -0.13
CA HIS A 394 11.37 -23.01 1.06
C HIS A 394 12.89 -22.98 1.27
N PRO A 395 13.79 -22.88 0.28
CA PRO A 395 15.23 -22.89 0.61
C PRO A 395 15.66 -21.73 1.53
N THR A 396 14.89 -20.63 1.56
CA THR A 396 15.19 -19.43 2.35
C THR A 396 14.18 -19.29 3.50
N SER A 397 14.66 -19.39 4.74
CA SER A 397 13.81 -19.18 5.94
C SER A 397 13.43 -17.70 6.10
N HIS A 398 12.40 -17.43 6.91
CA HIS A 398 11.94 -16.07 7.19
C HIS A 398 13.05 -15.24 7.82
N PHE A 399 13.82 -15.83 8.74
CA PHE A 399 15.00 -15.21 9.32
C PHE A 399 16.00 -14.81 8.24
N MET A 400 16.34 -15.71 7.31
CA MET A 400 17.26 -15.38 6.21
C MET A 400 16.75 -14.22 5.33
N TRP A 401 15.44 -14.17 5.03
CA TRP A 401 14.85 -13.05 4.31
C TRP A 401 14.88 -11.74 5.11
N GLU A 402 14.67 -11.80 6.42
CA GLU A 402 14.73 -10.65 7.32
C GLU A 402 16.14 -10.07 7.33
N GLU A 403 17.17 -10.90 7.45
CA GLU A 403 18.58 -10.47 7.44
C GLU A 403 18.97 -9.89 6.06
N VAL A 404 18.50 -10.47 4.95
CA VAL A 404 18.65 -9.87 3.61
C VAL A 404 18.00 -8.48 3.56
N CYS A 405 16.75 -8.34 4.00
CA CYS A 405 16.04 -7.06 4.00
C CYS A 405 16.67 -6.02 4.94
N ARG A 406 17.16 -6.43 6.10
CA ARG A 406 17.88 -5.55 7.04
C ARG A 406 19.18 -5.05 6.44
N SER A 407 19.93 -5.92 5.74
CA SER A 407 21.16 -5.50 5.06
C SER A 407 20.92 -4.41 4.01
N LEU A 408 19.73 -4.36 3.41
CA LEU A 408 19.31 -3.33 2.45
C LEU A 408 18.89 -2.01 3.10
N GLN A 409 18.65 -1.97 4.41
CA GLN A 409 18.22 -0.78 5.15
C GLN A 409 19.36 -0.08 5.89
N ASP A 410 20.50 -0.75 6.10
CA ASP A 410 21.69 -0.19 6.74
C ASP A 410 22.84 -0.04 5.73
N PRO A 411 22.98 1.13 5.08
CA PRO A 411 23.94 1.36 4.01
C PRO A 411 25.40 1.42 4.48
N ASP A 412 25.66 1.67 5.76
CA ASP A 412 27.00 1.89 6.32
C ASP A 412 27.63 0.63 6.93
N GLY A 413 26.84 -0.44 7.12
CA GLY A 413 27.31 -1.76 7.59
C GLY A 413 28.04 -1.74 8.96
N ARG A 414 27.94 -0.65 9.71
CA ARG A 414 28.75 -0.41 10.92
C ARG A 414 28.03 -0.76 12.23
N ASP A 415 26.71 -0.92 12.23
CA ASP A 415 25.90 -1.25 13.42
C ASP A 415 24.94 -2.44 13.19
N TYR A 416 25.35 -3.41 12.36
CA TYR A 416 24.59 -4.65 12.21
C TYR A 416 24.77 -5.54 13.45
N GLU A 417 23.87 -5.42 14.42
CA GLU A 417 23.81 -6.37 15.53
C GLU A 417 23.50 -7.78 15.00
N VAL A 418 24.49 -8.66 15.07
CA VAL A 418 24.38 -10.07 14.75
C VAL A 418 23.45 -10.73 15.77
N ARG A 419 22.33 -11.25 15.30
CA ARG A 419 21.35 -11.95 16.13
C ARG A 419 21.80 -13.38 16.40
N GLU A 420 21.66 -13.87 17.63
CA GLU A 420 21.85 -15.29 17.89
C GLU A 420 20.67 -16.07 17.28
N HIS A 421 20.91 -16.86 16.23
CA HIS A 421 19.88 -17.64 15.55
C HIS A 421 20.45 -18.93 14.91
N PRO A 422 19.73 -20.07 14.95
CA PRO A 422 20.21 -21.35 14.37
C PRO A 422 20.51 -21.32 12.87
N ASP A 423 19.87 -20.41 12.12
CA ASP A 423 20.06 -20.23 10.67
C ASP A 423 21.07 -19.11 10.33
N MET A 424 21.84 -18.59 11.30
CA MET A 424 22.72 -17.42 11.08
C MET A 424 23.78 -17.65 10.00
N ALA A 425 24.45 -18.81 9.99
CA ALA A 425 25.47 -19.09 8.98
C ALA A 425 24.92 -19.07 7.55
N GLN A 426 23.70 -19.59 7.36
CA GLN A 426 23.00 -19.53 6.07
C GLN A 426 22.53 -18.11 5.74
N ALA A 427 22.09 -17.35 6.75
CA ALA A 427 21.71 -15.94 6.61
C ALA A 427 22.89 -15.08 6.14
N GLU A 428 24.04 -15.14 6.80
CA GLU A 428 25.26 -14.42 6.39
C GLU A 428 25.68 -14.78 4.97
N TRP A 429 25.65 -16.08 4.64
CA TRP A 429 26.01 -16.55 3.31
C TRP A 429 25.06 -15.99 2.24
N ILE A 430 23.76 -15.98 2.48
CA ILE A 430 22.80 -15.49 1.49
C ILE A 430 22.86 -13.97 1.35
N VAL A 431 23.09 -13.25 2.44
CA VAL A 431 23.30 -11.79 2.43
C VAL A 431 24.51 -11.46 1.56
N ARG A 432 25.66 -12.10 1.80
CA ARG A 432 26.86 -11.94 0.96
C ARG A 432 26.56 -12.25 -0.50
N ARG A 433 25.87 -13.35 -0.79
CA ARG A 433 25.52 -13.72 -2.16
C ARG A 433 24.57 -12.75 -2.85
N VAL A 434 23.61 -12.17 -2.12
CA VAL A 434 22.74 -11.11 -2.65
C VAL A 434 23.59 -9.90 -2.99
N TRP A 435 24.46 -9.44 -2.10
CA TRP A 435 25.36 -8.33 -2.38
C TRP A 435 26.33 -8.61 -3.53
N ASP A 436 26.90 -9.81 -3.62
CA ASP A 436 27.84 -10.18 -4.68
C ASP A 436 27.16 -10.37 -6.04
N ARG A 437 26.01 -11.07 -6.10
CA ARG A 437 25.36 -11.46 -7.36
C ARG A 437 24.30 -10.50 -7.86
N VAL A 438 23.62 -9.80 -6.94
CA VAL A 438 22.54 -8.85 -7.29
C VAL A 438 23.08 -7.43 -7.36
N PHE A 439 24.02 -7.07 -6.47
CA PHE A 439 24.52 -5.70 -6.36
C PHE A 439 26.03 -5.54 -6.67
N GLY A 440 26.74 -6.63 -6.98
CA GLY A 440 28.18 -6.63 -7.27
C GLY A 440 28.51 -6.49 -8.75
N GLU A 441 29.81 -6.42 -9.06
CA GLU A 441 30.31 -6.30 -10.45
C GLU A 441 29.96 -7.56 -11.27
N GLY A 442 29.00 -7.42 -12.19
CA GLY A 442 28.51 -8.50 -13.05
C GLY A 442 27.08 -8.98 -12.73
N GLY A 443 26.46 -8.46 -11.67
CA GLY A 443 25.02 -8.55 -11.43
C GLY A 443 24.27 -7.53 -12.28
N ASP A 444 23.35 -8.02 -13.11
CA ASP A 444 22.58 -7.22 -14.06
C ASP A 444 21.52 -6.37 -13.35
N ALA A 445 21.91 -5.17 -12.88
CA ALA A 445 21.03 -4.01 -12.71
C ALA A 445 21.87 -2.77 -12.37
N GLU A 446 22.12 -1.91 -13.37
CA GLU A 446 22.65 -0.54 -13.29
C GLU A 446 22.62 0.10 -11.88
N GLY A 447 23.67 -0.11 -11.08
CA GLY A 447 23.82 0.52 -9.77
C GLY A 447 22.64 0.33 -8.81
N LEU A 448 21.86 -0.76 -8.93
CA LEU A 448 20.63 -0.96 -8.15
C LEU A 448 20.87 -0.86 -6.63
N GLY A 449 22.02 -1.34 -6.16
CA GLY A 449 22.40 -1.26 -4.75
C GLY A 449 22.65 0.18 -4.30
N GLU A 450 23.34 0.99 -5.12
CA GLU A 450 23.55 2.42 -4.86
C GLU A 450 22.24 3.18 -4.88
N ARG A 451 21.42 2.97 -5.92
CA ARG A 451 20.09 3.57 -6.04
C ARG A 451 19.17 3.20 -4.88
N TRP A 452 19.23 1.95 -4.42
CA TRP A 452 18.47 1.52 -3.24
C TRP A 452 18.96 2.22 -1.97
N ARG A 453 20.27 2.44 -1.80
CA ARG A 453 20.79 3.21 -0.66
C ARG A 453 20.37 4.68 -0.68
N GLU A 454 20.23 5.27 -1.86
CA GLU A 454 19.89 6.70 -2.01
C GLU A 454 18.38 6.98 -1.95
N GLU A 455 17.57 6.14 -2.61
CA GLU A 455 16.15 6.38 -2.86
C GLU A 455 15.22 5.27 -2.34
N GLY A 456 15.78 4.16 -1.86
CA GLY A 456 15.03 2.98 -1.42
C GLY A 456 14.17 3.25 -0.20
N GLY A 457 12.96 2.72 -0.22
CA GLY A 457 12.09 2.67 0.96
C GLY A 457 12.47 1.53 1.91
N ARG A 458 11.59 1.26 2.88
CA ARG A 458 11.75 0.12 3.79
C ARG A 458 11.32 -1.17 3.08
N VAL A 459 12.15 -2.19 3.07
CA VAL A 459 11.78 -3.53 2.56
C VAL A 459 11.72 -4.57 3.68
N ARG A 460 10.70 -5.41 3.73
CA ARG A 460 10.52 -6.47 4.75
C ARG A 460 9.92 -7.74 4.14
N PRO A 461 10.22 -8.93 4.67
CA PRO A 461 9.46 -10.12 4.28
C PRO A 461 8.07 -10.14 4.91
N GLY A 462 7.06 -10.45 4.10
CA GLY A 462 5.73 -10.80 4.59
C GLY A 462 5.73 -12.15 5.30
N TYR A 463 4.82 -12.33 6.26
CA TYR A 463 4.57 -13.63 6.90
C TYR A 463 3.08 -13.80 7.19
N ASP A 464 2.61 -15.05 7.16
CA ASP A 464 1.24 -15.40 7.54
C ASP A 464 0.95 -14.91 8.98
N GLY A 465 -0.06 -14.07 9.14
CA GLY A 465 -0.37 -13.43 10.42
C GLY A 465 0.02 -11.95 10.50
N LEU A 466 0.81 -11.43 9.56
CA LEU A 466 1.17 -10.01 9.50
C LEU A 466 -0.08 -9.15 9.28
N VAL A 467 -0.16 -8.04 10.01
CA VAL A 467 -1.23 -7.04 9.91
C VAL A 467 -0.61 -5.68 9.63
N LEU A 468 -1.10 -5.03 8.58
CA LEU A 468 -0.75 -3.66 8.25
C LEU A 468 -1.97 -2.76 8.47
N GLU A 469 -1.77 -1.60 9.09
CA GLU A 469 -2.77 -0.54 9.16
C GLU A 469 -2.27 0.65 8.36
N VAL A 470 -3.02 1.02 7.32
CA VAL A 470 -2.67 2.12 6.43
C VAL A 470 -3.54 3.32 6.79
N LEU A 471 -2.89 4.34 7.38
CA LEU A 471 -3.51 5.63 7.66
C LEU A 471 -3.50 6.46 6.39
N THR A 472 -4.67 6.58 5.74
CA THR A 472 -4.84 7.48 4.59
C THR A 472 -4.99 8.92 5.09
N CYS A 473 -3.87 9.63 5.28
CA CYS A 473 -3.91 11.08 5.50
C CYS A 473 -4.72 11.78 4.40
N ALA A 474 -5.35 12.91 4.71
CA ALA A 474 -6.10 13.69 3.72
C ALA A 474 -5.16 14.27 2.67
N THR A 475 -5.48 14.02 1.40
CA THR A 475 -4.91 14.72 0.26
C THR A 475 -5.89 15.78 -0.21
N VAL A 476 -5.46 17.04 -0.28
CA VAL A 476 -6.25 18.13 -0.88
C VAL A 476 -6.21 17.97 -2.40
N GLU A 477 -7.35 17.63 -3.00
CA GLU A 477 -7.47 17.41 -4.45
C GLU A 477 -7.55 18.75 -5.21
N LYS A 478 -8.31 19.71 -4.69
CA LYS A 478 -8.56 21.00 -5.35
C LYS A 478 -9.03 22.06 -4.35
N ILE A 479 -8.50 23.27 -4.44
CA ILE A 479 -9.06 24.46 -3.78
C ILE A 479 -9.63 25.38 -4.87
N THR A 480 -10.88 25.78 -4.74
CA THR A 480 -11.57 26.71 -5.66
C THR A 480 -12.06 27.92 -4.89
N LEU A 481 -11.87 29.12 -5.44
CA LEU A 481 -12.43 30.37 -4.92
C LEU A 481 -13.49 30.85 -5.92
N ASP A 482 -14.75 30.75 -5.55
CA ASP A 482 -15.88 31.27 -6.33
C ASP A 482 -16.37 32.60 -5.73
N PRO A 483 -16.53 33.67 -6.54
CA PRO A 483 -17.00 34.96 -6.04
C PRO A 483 -18.42 34.96 -5.46
N GLN A 484 -19.26 34.00 -5.84
CA GLN A 484 -20.65 33.85 -5.37
C GLN A 484 -20.79 32.77 -4.30
N GLU A 485 -19.95 31.74 -4.33
CA GLU A 485 -20.06 30.59 -3.40
C GLU A 485 -19.02 30.59 -2.27
N GLY A 486 -17.91 31.33 -2.40
CA GLY A 486 -16.81 31.37 -1.43
C GLY A 486 -15.65 30.43 -1.75
N GLY A 487 -14.83 30.09 -0.75
CA GLY A 487 -13.74 29.12 -0.88
C GLY A 487 -14.24 27.69 -0.65
N SER A 488 -13.97 26.78 -1.59
CA SER A 488 -14.28 25.35 -1.47
C SER A 488 -13.01 24.52 -1.59
N THR A 489 -12.83 23.59 -0.67
CA THR A 489 -11.71 22.65 -0.66
C THR A 489 -12.22 21.23 -0.87
N ARG A 490 -11.88 20.63 -2.00
CA ARG A 490 -12.10 19.22 -2.28
C ARG A 490 -10.91 18.42 -1.78
N MET A 491 -11.16 17.43 -0.93
CA MET A 491 -10.15 16.58 -0.33
C MET A 491 -10.57 15.11 -0.37
N ARG A 492 -9.60 14.21 -0.38
CA ARG A 492 -9.79 12.75 -0.30
C ARG A 492 -8.97 12.21 0.86
N GLY A 493 -9.59 11.42 1.72
CA GLY A 493 -8.95 10.91 2.93
C GLY A 493 -8.98 11.89 4.12
N GLY A 494 -8.24 11.55 5.18
CA GLY A 494 -8.13 12.26 6.47
C GLY A 494 -9.40 12.38 7.30
N ILE A 495 -9.27 12.90 8.52
CA ILE A 495 -10.31 12.84 9.56
C ILE A 495 -11.38 13.92 9.33
N PRO A 496 -12.59 13.59 8.85
CA PRO A 496 -13.61 14.58 8.51
C PRO A 496 -14.05 15.39 9.73
N ALA A 497 -13.99 14.79 10.92
CA ALA A 497 -14.30 15.46 12.18
C ALA A 497 -13.37 16.65 12.50
N ILE A 498 -12.15 16.64 11.96
CA ILE A 498 -11.17 17.73 12.12
C ILE A 498 -11.22 18.67 10.92
N THR A 499 -11.37 18.12 9.70
CA THR A 499 -11.22 18.89 8.46
C THR A 499 -12.45 19.73 8.13
N LEU A 500 -13.66 19.23 8.38
CA LEU A 500 -14.90 20.00 8.14
C LEU A 500 -15.01 21.26 9.02
N PRO A 501 -14.72 21.25 10.33
CA PRO A 501 -14.73 22.49 11.12
C PRO A 501 -13.48 23.36 10.92
N ALA A 502 -12.46 22.90 10.18
CA ALA A 502 -11.16 23.58 10.13
C ALA A 502 -11.24 25.01 9.56
N GLY A 503 -12.16 25.28 8.62
CA GLY A 503 -12.39 26.62 8.10
C GLY A 503 -12.88 27.58 9.19
N TYR A 504 -13.99 27.24 9.85
CA TYR A 504 -14.60 28.07 10.89
C TYR A 504 -13.70 28.22 12.13
N LEU A 505 -13.21 27.10 12.66
CA LEU A 505 -12.43 27.08 13.91
C LEU A 505 -11.00 27.55 13.69
N GLY A 506 -10.40 27.24 12.54
CA GLY A 506 -9.04 27.70 12.20
C GLY A 506 -8.97 29.21 12.07
N SER A 507 -9.94 29.82 11.38
CA SER A 507 -10.03 31.29 11.28
C SER A 507 -10.25 31.96 12.63
N SER A 508 -11.10 31.36 13.48
CA SER A 508 -11.35 31.85 14.85
C SER A 508 -10.11 31.77 15.73
N PHE A 509 -9.36 30.67 15.66
CA PHE A 509 -8.13 30.47 16.42
C PHE A 509 -7.03 31.45 15.98
N MET A 510 -6.78 31.57 14.68
CA MET A 510 -5.81 32.53 14.15
C MET A 510 -6.20 33.96 14.49
N GLY A 511 -7.49 34.30 14.39
CA GLY A 511 -8.03 35.58 14.81
C GLY A 511 -7.75 35.87 16.28
N ALA A 512 -7.99 34.90 17.18
CA ALA A 512 -7.71 35.03 18.61
C ALA A 512 -6.23 35.27 18.91
N CYS A 513 -5.33 34.56 18.23
CA CYS A 513 -3.88 34.78 18.32
C CYS A 513 -3.49 36.20 17.89
N LEU A 514 -4.05 36.70 16.79
CA LEU A 514 -3.80 38.06 16.31
C LEU A 514 -4.37 39.13 17.25
N VAL A 515 -5.56 38.90 17.82
CA VAL A 515 -6.15 39.76 18.85
C VAL A 515 -5.22 39.84 20.06
N ALA A 516 -4.70 38.71 20.54
CA ALA A 516 -3.76 38.68 21.66
C ALA A 516 -2.46 39.43 21.34
N CYS A 517 -1.88 39.20 20.16
CA CYS A 517 -0.69 39.93 19.71
C CYS A 517 -0.94 41.44 19.56
N GLY A 518 -2.18 41.84 19.25
CA GLY A 518 -2.61 43.24 19.18
C GLY A 518 -2.60 43.99 20.52
N PHE A 519 -2.22 43.36 21.64
CA PHE A 519 -2.00 44.03 22.93
C PHE A 519 -0.56 44.53 23.14
N ASP A 520 0.38 44.13 22.29
CA ASP A 520 1.79 44.53 22.36
C ASP A 520 2.36 44.86 20.98
N THR A 521 3.20 45.89 20.92
CA THR A 521 3.76 46.39 19.66
C THR A 521 4.77 45.40 19.05
N ASN A 522 5.60 44.73 19.85
CA ASN A 522 6.58 43.76 19.35
C ASN A 522 5.90 42.46 18.91
N ALA A 523 4.92 41.97 19.67
CA ALA A 523 4.10 40.84 19.28
C ALA A 523 3.35 41.13 17.96
N SER A 524 2.81 42.34 17.79
CA SER A 524 2.18 42.78 16.53
C SER A 524 3.16 42.81 15.36
N LYS A 525 4.41 43.24 15.58
CA LYS A 525 5.49 43.17 14.56
C LYS A 525 5.80 41.74 14.14
N VAL A 526 5.91 40.81 15.09
CA VAL A 526 6.13 39.38 14.79
C VAL A 526 4.92 38.80 14.05
N ALA A 527 3.70 39.10 14.51
CA ALA A 527 2.47 38.64 13.90
C ALA A 527 2.34 39.08 12.43
N CYS A 528 2.74 40.32 12.10
CA CYS A 528 2.65 40.79 10.71
C CYS A 528 3.65 40.08 9.78
N LEU A 529 4.83 39.65 10.27
CA LEU A 529 5.77 38.86 9.48
C LEU A 529 5.21 37.47 9.17
N ILE A 530 4.55 36.85 10.16
CA ILE A 530 3.84 35.58 9.97
C ILE A 530 2.70 35.75 8.95
N LEU A 531 1.91 36.82 9.06
CA LEU A 531 0.84 37.14 8.09
C LEU A 531 1.38 37.34 6.67
N ALA A 532 2.51 38.04 6.52
CA ALA A 532 3.14 38.23 5.21
C ALA A 532 3.54 36.89 4.58
N PHE A 533 4.07 35.96 5.37
CA PHE A 533 4.37 34.60 4.90
C PHE A 533 3.10 33.84 4.46
N ILE A 534 2.01 33.93 5.24
CA ILE A 534 0.72 33.32 4.90
C ILE A 534 0.15 33.92 3.60
N TRP A 535 0.26 35.23 3.38
CA TRP A 535 -0.20 35.87 2.15
C TRP A 535 0.59 35.41 0.92
N ILE A 536 1.90 35.18 1.05
CA ILE A 536 2.71 34.61 -0.03
C ILE A 536 2.23 33.19 -0.39
N LEU A 537 1.98 32.34 0.61
CA LEU A 537 1.41 31.01 0.38
C LEU A 537 0.02 31.08 -0.26
N THR A 538 -0.79 32.05 0.15
CA THR A 538 -2.13 32.26 -0.42
C THR A 538 -2.04 32.63 -1.91
N LEU A 539 -1.08 33.48 -2.30
CA LEU A 539 -0.84 33.84 -3.70
C LEU A 539 -0.37 32.65 -4.56
N TRP A 540 0.28 31.64 -3.98
CA TRP A 540 0.62 30.41 -4.72
C TRP A 540 -0.64 29.70 -5.23
N TRP A 541 -1.67 29.58 -4.38
CA TRP A 541 -2.94 28.95 -4.71
C TRP A 541 -3.88 29.87 -5.51
N ALA A 542 -3.84 31.19 -5.26
CA ALA A 542 -4.68 32.18 -5.90
C ALA A 542 -4.01 32.90 -7.09
N LYS A 543 -2.92 32.36 -7.65
CA LYS A 543 -2.08 33.03 -8.67
C LYS A 543 -2.83 33.58 -9.87
N SER A 544 -3.96 32.97 -10.23
CA SER A 544 -4.80 33.37 -11.37
C SER A 544 -5.80 34.49 -11.07
N SER A 545 -5.99 34.89 -9.80
CA SER A 545 -6.97 35.91 -9.40
C SER A 545 -6.33 37.28 -9.24
N TRP A 546 -6.57 38.19 -10.18
CA TRP A 546 -6.06 39.56 -10.11
C TRP A 546 -6.57 40.33 -8.88
N VAL A 547 -7.77 40.00 -8.39
CA VAL A 547 -8.37 40.60 -7.19
C VAL A 547 -7.59 40.21 -5.94
N ALA A 548 -7.14 38.94 -5.84
CA ALA A 548 -6.31 38.48 -4.73
C ALA A 548 -4.96 39.21 -4.69
N TRP A 549 -4.34 39.42 -5.86
CA TRP A 549 -3.11 40.21 -5.96
C TRP A 549 -3.31 41.66 -5.53
N ALA A 550 -4.37 42.33 -6.01
CA ALA A 550 -4.65 43.73 -5.69
C ALA A 550 -4.93 43.94 -4.19
N THR A 551 -5.72 43.07 -3.58
CA THR A 551 -6.07 43.15 -2.15
C THR A 551 -4.88 42.87 -1.23
N ILE A 552 -4.06 41.88 -1.53
CA ILE A 552 -2.83 41.59 -0.77
C ILE A 552 -1.83 42.73 -0.92
N ALA A 553 -1.64 43.27 -2.13
CA ALA A 553 -0.74 44.41 -2.35
C ALA A 553 -1.19 45.65 -1.55
N LEU A 554 -2.48 45.95 -1.52
CA LEU A 554 -3.05 47.03 -0.70
C LEU A 554 -2.77 46.81 0.79
N MET A 555 -2.98 45.58 1.30
CA MET A 555 -2.73 45.26 2.71
C MET A 555 -1.26 45.32 3.08
N VAL A 556 -0.36 44.86 2.21
CA VAL A 556 1.09 45.00 2.39
C VAL A 556 1.47 46.49 2.45
N GLY A 557 0.94 47.32 1.55
CA GLY A 557 1.14 48.76 1.58
C GLY A 557 0.69 49.39 2.91
N LEU A 558 -0.49 49.01 3.39
CA LEU A 558 -1.02 49.50 4.67
C LEU A 558 -0.16 49.05 5.86
N VAL A 559 0.30 47.79 5.88
CA VAL A 559 1.20 47.27 6.92
C VAL A 559 2.52 48.05 6.93
N LEU A 560 3.12 48.32 5.77
CA LEU A 560 4.36 49.09 5.68
C LEU A 560 4.19 50.52 6.21
N VAL A 561 3.08 51.18 5.87
CA VAL A 561 2.77 52.52 6.41
C VAL A 561 2.60 52.45 7.93
N CYS A 562 1.78 51.53 8.44
CA CYS A 562 1.55 51.36 9.87
C CYS A 562 2.79 50.91 10.65
N TRP A 563 3.74 50.23 10.00
CA TRP A 563 5.02 49.87 10.59
C TRP A 563 5.91 51.09 10.81
N LEU A 564 5.91 52.04 9.86
CA LEU A 564 6.78 53.22 9.89
C LEU A 564 6.20 54.39 10.71
N VAL A 565 4.88 54.45 10.87
CA VAL A 565 4.19 55.55 11.59
C VAL A 565 4.20 55.30 13.10
N ALA A 566 4.60 56.31 13.88
CA ALA A 566 4.50 56.38 15.34
C ALA A 566 5.05 55.14 16.07
N ASP A 567 6.32 54.78 15.81
CA ASP A 567 7.00 53.62 16.42
C ASP A 567 6.21 52.30 16.30
N SER A 568 5.47 52.14 15.20
CA SER A 568 4.60 50.99 14.91
C SER A 568 3.38 50.85 15.83
N VAL A 569 3.01 51.89 16.58
CA VAL A 569 1.77 51.90 17.38
C VAL A 569 0.54 51.72 16.50
N ALA A 570 0.54 52.30 15.28
CA ALA A 570 -0.53 52.10 14.32
C ALA A 570 -0.67 50.64 13.85
N LEU A 571 0.45 49.91 13.75
CA LEU A 571 0.46 48.49 13.35
C LEU A 571 -0.29 47.61 14.35
N ARG A 572 -0.18 47.91 15.64
CA ARG A 572 -0.91 47.20 16.70
C ARG A 572 -2.42 47.22 16.47
N PHE A 573 -2.97 48.40 16.18
CA PHE A 573 -4.40 48.54 15.89
C PHE A 573 -4.81 47.86 14.60
N LEU A 574 -3.94 47.86 13.58
CA LEU A 574 -4.18 47.12 12.34
C LEU A 574 -4.22 45.60 12.57
N ILE A 575 -3.28 45.05 13.34
CA ILE A 575 -3.25 43.62 13.67
C ILE A 575 -4.45 43.23 14.53
N LEU A 576 -4.82 44.05 15.51
CA LEU A 576 -6.02 43.86 16.32
C LEU A 576 -7.29 43.88 15.45
N PHE A 577 -7.37 44.81 14.49
CA PHE A 577 -8.47 44.88 13.54
C PHE A 577 -8.55 43.62 12.66
N ILE A 578 -7.44 43.18 12.08
CA ILE A 578 -7.38 41.95 11.26
C ILE A 578 -7.79 40.73 12.09
N GLY A 579 -7.27 40.59 13.31
CA GLY A 579 -7.62 39.49 14.21
C GLY A 579 -9.10 39.48 14.59
N THR A 580 -9.65 40.66 14.88
CA THR A 580 -11.08 40.83 15.17
C THR A 580 -11.92 40.46 13.96
N MET A 581 -11.58 40.95 12.77
CA MET A 581 -12.29 40.62 11.53
C MET A 581 -12.18 39.13 11.18
N SER A 582 -11.05 38.48 11.46
CA SER A 582 -10.89 37.03 11.28
C SER A 582 -11.81 36.22 12.21
N CYS A 583 -11.97 36.65 13.47
CA CYS A 583 -12.94 36.01 14.38
C CYS A 583 -14.39 36.23 13.91
N PHE A 584 -14.71 37.43 13.45
CA PHE A 584 -16.05 37.77 12.97
C PHE A 584 -16.38 37.13 11.61
N TYR A 585 -15.36 36.82 10.79
CA TYR A 585 -15.54 36.07 9.56
C TYR A 585 -16.19 34.72 9.83
N ALA A 586 -15.69 33.95 10.81
CA ALA A 586 -16.29 32.67 11.17
C ALA A 586 -17.77 32.79 11.58
N ILE A 587 -18.13 33.90 12.23
CA ILE A 587 -19.53 34.19 12.59
C ILE A 587 -20.38 34.44 11.34
N TRP A 588 -19.90 35.30 10.44
CA TRP A 588 -20.59 35.63 9.20
C TRP A 588 -20.77 34.39 8.31
N ASP A 589 -19.71 33.58 8.19
CA ASP A 589 -19.67 32.34 7.40
C ASP A 589 -20.67 31.31 7.94
N ILE A 590 -20.71 31.10 9.26
CA ILE A 590 -21.70 30.22 9.90
C ILE A 590 -23.13 30.73 9.68
N ILE A 591 -23.38 32.03 9.78
CA ILE A 591 -24.72 32.60 9.56
C ILE A 591 -25.13 32.43 8.11
N ASP A 592 -24.24 32.72 7.16
CA ASP A 592 -24.53 32.58 5.74
C ASP A 592 -24.80 31.10 5.38
N ASP A 593 -23.96 30.19 5.85
CA ASP A 593 -24.02 28.75 5.55
C ASP A 593 -25.18 28.00 6.24
N THR A 594 -25.68 28.50 7.38
CA THR A 594 -26.69 27.77 8.19
C THR A 594 -28.05 28.46 8.28
N LEU A 595 -28.11 29.78 8.07
CA LEU A 595 -29.33 30.58 8.20
C LEU A 595 -29.77 31.28 6.91
N ALA A 596 -28.84 31.81 6.11
CA ALA A 596 -29.19 32.64 4.95
C ALA A 596 -29.29 31.86 3.62
N ARG A 597 -28.48 30.82 3.40
CA ARG A 597 -28.44 30.06 2.13
C ARG A 597 -29.46 28.89 2.06
N LYS A 598 -29.92 28.60 0.83
CA LYS A 598 -30.79 27.46 0.41
C LYS A 598 -30.07 26.52 -0.59
N VAL A 599 -28.78 26.25 -0.42
CA VAL A 599 -28.04 25.25 -1.22
C VAL A 599 -27.82 24.00 -0.36
N ASN A 600 -27.90 22.81 -0.97
CA ASN A 600 -28.17 21.54 -0.27
C ASN A 600 -27.02 20.95 0.58
N THR A 601 -25.83 21.55 0.63
CA THR A 601 -24.66 21.00 1.36
C THR A 601 -23.68 22.09 1.82
N SER A 602 -23.44 22.21 3.13
CA SER A 602 -22.38 23.02 3.77
C SER A 602 -21.54 22.15 4.71
N ASP A 603 -20.38 22.62 5.18
CA ASP A 603 -19.52 21.85 6.10
C ASP A 603 -20.27 21.42 7.38
N ALA A 604 -21.10 22.31 7.92
CA ALA A 604 -22.00 22.00 9.04
C ALA A 604 -23.06 20.93 8.68
N SER A 605 -23.50 20.90 7.42
CA SER A 605 -24.46 19.90 6.93
C SER A 605 -23.83 18.54 6.68
N GLU A 606 -22.61 18.50 6.13
CA GLU A 606 -21.83 17.27 5.98
C GLU A 606 -21.40 16.71 7.35
N PHE A 607 -21.05 17.58 8.29
CA PHE A 607 -20.74 17.19 9.67
C PHE A 607 -21.97 16.64 10.42
N ALA A 608 -23.14 17.26 10.22
CA ALA A 608 -24.40 16.75 10.76
C ALA A 608 -24.75 15.35 10.21
N LYS A 609 -24.53 15.13 8.89
CA LYS A 609 -24.71 13.80 8.27
C LYS A 609 -23.74 12.77 8.83
N MET A 610 -22.48 13.16 9.06
CA MET A 610 -21.46 12.27 9.62
C MET A 610 -21.83 11.80 11.03
N ILE A 611 -22.17 12.73 11.93
CA ILE A 611 -22.44 12.39 13.33
C ILE A 611 -23.82 11.75 13.50
N GLY A 612 -24.73 11.91 12.53
CA GLY A 612 -26.07 11.33 12.55
C GLY A 612 -26.97 11.91 13.65
N CYS A 613 -26.54 12.97 14.34
CA CYS A 613 -27.25 13.62 15.42
C CYS A 613 -27.17 15.15 15.25
N CYS A 614 -28.31 15.80 15.51
CA CYS A 614 -28.53 17.25 15.38
C CYS A 614 -28.40 17.78 13.94
N GLY A 615 -29.29 18.70 13.53
CA GLY A 615 -29.24 19.31 12.20
C GLY A 615 -28.05 20.27 12.01
N SER A 616 -27.76 20.69 10.77
CA SER A 616 -26.67 21.61 10.44
C SER A 616 -26.66 22.90 11.27
N ARG A 617 -27.84 23.44 11.59
CA ARG A 617 -28.01 24.63 12.43
C ARG A 617 -27.48 24.46 13.86
N PHE A 618 -27.59 23.26 14.42
CA PHE A 618 -27.05 22.98 15.75
C PHE A 618 -25.53 23.00 15.73
N TRP A 619 -24.91 22.31 14.76
CA TRP A 619 -23.46 22.27 14.62
C TRP A 619 -22.87 23.64 14.29
N GLY A 620 -23.57 24.42 13.45
CA GLY A 620 -23.26 25.83 13.25
C GLY A 620 -23.30 26.65 14.54
N ALA A 621 -24.37 26.54 15.34
CA ALA A 621 -24.48 27.24 16.62
C ALA A 621 -23.41 26.79 17.64
N TYR A 622 -23.05 25.51 17.65
CA TYR A 622 -21.98 24.98 18.48
C TYR A 622 -20.62 25.58 18.11
N TRP A 623 -20.26 25.58 16.82
CA TRP A 623 -19.01 26.18 16.36
C TRP A 623 -18.99 27.69 16.53
N LEU A 624 -20.13 28.36 16.43
CA LEU A 624 -20.27 29.78 16.76
C LEU A 624 -19.91 30.04 18.23
N LEU A 625 -20.40 29.21 19.16
CA LEU A 625 -20.05 29.32 20.57
C LEU A 625 -18.54 29.10 20.80
N VAL A 626 -17.95 28.11 20.13
CA VAL A 626 -16.49 27.86 20.20
C VAL A 626 -15.71 29.06 19.64
N ALA A 627 -16.16 29.67 18.54
CA ALA A 627 -15.55 30.87 17.97
C ALA A 627 -15.62 32.06 18.94
N CYS A 628 -16.75 32.27 19.63
CA CYS A 628 -16.87 33.29 20.68
C CYS A 628 -15.90 33.03 21.85
N CYS A 629 -15.73 31.77 22.25
CA CYS A 629 -14.75 31.39 23.28
C CYS A 629 -13.31 31.71 22.84
N PHE A 630 -12.93 31.43 21.58
CA PHE A 630 -11.62 31.80 21.06
C PHE A 630 -11.40 33.31 21.10
N PHE A 631 -12.37 34.11 20.65
CA PHE A 631 -12.26 35.56 20.71
C PHE A 631 -12.07 36.08 22.15
N ALA A 632 -12.89 35.60 23.09
CA ALA A 632 -12.77 35.97 24.50
C ALA A 632 -11.41 35.55 25.08
N ALA A 633 -10.94 34.34 24.75
CA ALA A 633 -9.63 33.85 25.17
C ALA A 633 -8.49 34.72 24.63
N GLY A 634 -8.54 35.14 23.35
CA GLY A 634 -7.54 36.03 22.76
C GLY A 634 -7.43 37.36 23.51
N VAL A 635 -8.57 37.96 23.89
CA VAL A 635 -8.61 39.18 24.70
C VAL A 635 -8.02 38.95 26.10
N LEU A 636 -8.44 37.88 26.78
CA LEU A 636 -7.96 37.55 28.13
C LEU A 636 -6.46 37.26 28.16
N VAL A 637 -5.95 36.52 27.17
CA VAL A 637 -4.52 36.25 27.01
C VAL A 637 -3.76 37.54 26.73
N GLY A 638 -4.28 38.40 25.85
CA GLY A 638 -3.68 39.71 25.58
C GLY A 638 -3.50 40.55 26.84
N ILE A 639 -4.56 40.66 27.66
CA ILE A 639 -4.54 41.39 28.94
C ILE A 639 -3.59 40.74 29.96
N ALA A 640 -3.57 39.41 30.03
CA ALA A 640 -2.77 38.69 31.02
C ALA A 640 -1.27 38.66 30.68
N ALA A 641 -0.93 38.53 29.40
CA ALA A 641 0.45 38.39 28.92
C ALA A 641 1.15 39.74 28.72
N PHE A 642 0.43 40.77 28.28
CA PHE A 642 1.00 42.07 27.91
C PHE A 642 0.51 43.18 28.85
N LYS A 643 1.24 43.39 29.96
CA LYS A 643 0.91 44.36 31.02
C LYS A 643 1.72 45.65 30.98
N ASP A 644 2.65 45.76 30.03
CA ASP A 644 3.52 46.93 29.90
C ASP A 644 2.72 48.18 29.53
N ASP A 645 3.09 49.31 30.12
CA ASP A 645 2.56 50.62 29.74
C ASP A 645 3.03 51.05 28.34
N TRP A 646 2.37 52.07 27.79
CA TRP A 646 2.60 52.55 26.44
C TRP A 646 4.05 53.01 26.19
N ASP A 647 4.69 53.66 27.17
CA ASP A 647 6.05 54.18 27.03
C ASP A 647 7.07 53.04 27.04
N THR A 648 6.87 52.05 27.92
CA THR A 648 7.65 50.83 27.97
C THR A 648 7.55 50.05 26.65
N GLN A 649 6.36 49.87 26.10
CA GLN A 649 6.17 49.20 24.81
C GLN A 649 6.83 49.96 23.65
N ALA A 650 6.71 51.29 23.60
CA ALA A 650 7.33 52.11 22.57
C ALA A 650 8.87 52.05 22.62
N SER A 651 9.47 51.97 23.81
CA SER A 651 10.91 51.79 23.97
C SER A 651 11.39 50.42 23.45
N LYS A 652 10.67 49.35 23.76
CA LYS A 652 10.96 47.99 23.27
C LYS A 652 10.77 47.87 21.76
N ALA A 653 9.81 48.60 21.19
CA ALA A 653 9.53 48.62 19.76
C ALA A 653 10.63 49.30 18.94
N ARG A 654 11.28 50.33 19.48
CA ARG A 654 12.43 51.00 18.84
C ARG A 654 13.66 50.09 18.73
N ASN A 655 13.87 49.21 19.72
CA ASN A 655 14.97 48.25 19.74
C ASN A 655 14.66 46.91 19.03
N PHE A 656 13.50 46.80 18.37
CA PHE A 656 13.09 45.57 17.71
C PHE A 656 14.01 45.21 16.53
N LEU A 657 14.56 43.99 16.51
CA LEU A 657 15.55 43.50 15.52
C LEU A 657 16.82 44.37 15.41
N GLY A 658 17.25 44.96 16.52
CA GLY A 658 18.55 45.67 16.60
C GLY A 658 18.52 47.11 16.10
N GLY A 659 17.38 47.81 16.23
CA GLY A 659 17.29 49.24 15.92
C GLY A 659 18.40 50.07 16.58
N THR A 660 19.01 50.96 15.80
CA THR A 660 20.09 51.90 16.19
C THR A 660 19.65 52.88 17.29
N PRO A 661 20.57 53.40 18.12
CA PRO A 661 20.29 54.14 19.37
C PRO A 661 19.44 55.39 19.21
#